data_AF-A0AAW0IBF8-F1
#
_entry.id   AF-A0AAW0IBF8-F1
#
_cell.length_a   1.000
_cell.length_b   1.000
_cell.length_c   1.000
_cell.angle_alpha   90.00
_cell.angle_beta   90.00
_cell.angle_gamma   90.00
#
_symmetry.space_group_name_H-M   'P 1'
#
loop_
_entity.id
_entity.type
_entity.pdbx_description
1 polymer ?
#
loop_
_entity_poly.entity_id
_entity_poly.type
_entity_poly.pdbx_seq_one_letter_code
_entity_poly.pdbx_strand_id
1 'polypeptide(L)'
;MVLGRKQFMRFEWANRAAEALGCDYEELNSATFKHHLRQILEQMTSGPQRQGLEDNEACSGLKMTGVECVEGMASGLYEELFVAVVSLINRSFSSQHLSMASIMVVDSPGFQNPRHQGKDRAATFEELCYNYAQERLQLLFYHRTFASTLERYREEGIPVHFDLPEPSPGITVAVVDHNPSQVHLPAGRSSEDARGLFWVLDEEVRVEGSSDSVVLERLRTAFEKKSAGADGPPVLRTCEQPLQCEVFHQLGLDPVRYDLTGWLRRAKPNLSAMEAPQVLQQSKREELQNLFQARAKLPPVCRAVAGLEGTSQQALHRSRVVRRAFASGVAALKRKAPCAQIKLQMDALISLLSRSQLHFIHCLVPTSVESKTGQGTSSPPQPGGDQGRTNKPLALDIPALRVQLAGCHILEALRLHRAGYAEHMGLAQFRRRFQVLDPLLLKKLDSTPEGLDERKAVEELLQTLDLEKKAVAVGHSQVFLKAGVVSRLERQREKLVSRNIILFQAACRGFLSRQECKKLKIRRLAAQCIQKNLAVFLEVKDWPWWGLLASLRPLLSPTLSMEQLRAKEEELTLLRQKLQKSEKSRSELRQSADLLESKITDLTSELADERFKGDIAWQALESEQAQRLQALREVQELKAKYQQVQKALGEAQQQLEEAQQKSQLANFEEKHAGGAEEWQMRLDCAQMENDFLRKRLQQCEERLDSEMKARTEVEQKLGDLQRAYEGAKKTAHQLKRKCHHLTWDLEDTRVLLENQQSRNHELEKRQKKFDLQLAQALGESMFEKTLREKVSQENSGVRWELGQLQQQLEQKEQEASKLKQELERLQGQKRELLNCASVGEQGVASLKERVWELESSALEQEKVHSQQENTIKQLEQLHQRFELEIERMKQMHQKDREDQEEELEDVRQSCQKRLRQLEMQLEQEYEEKQVALHEKRDLEGLIGTLCDQVHEKTSCRESLFFPVFLKQFFSIHPSCLHSLAHQKSPEW
;
A
#
# COMPACT_ATOMS: atom_id res chain seq x y z
N MET A 1 -1.50 -47.97 18.25
CA MET A 1 -2.60 -47.04 17.90
C MET A 1 -2.97 -46.26 19.15
N VAL A 2 -2.63 -44.97 19.19
CA VAL A 2 -3.07 -44.08 20.28
C VAL A 2 -4.54 -43.74 20.01
N LEU A 3 -5.44 -44.24 20.86
CA LEU A 3 -6.89 -44.01 20.75
C LEU A 3 -7.18 -42.50 20.75
N GLY A 4 -7.81 -42.00 19.68
CA GLY A 4 -8.35 -40.63 19.62
C GLY A 4 -7.77 -39.70 18.55
N ARG A 5 -6.66 -40.04 17.87
CA ARG A 5 -6.13 -39.22 16.75
C ARG A 5 -7.01 -39.36 15.50
N LYS A 6 -7.46 -38.23 14.95
CA LYS A 6 -8.07 -38.17 13.61
C LYS A 6 -6.97 -38.36 12.56
N GLN A 7 -7.28 -39.15 11.54
CA GLN A 7 -6.36 -39.48 10.45
C GLN A 7 -7.15 -39.78 9.17
N PHE A 8 -6.47 -39.78 8.03
CA PHE A 8 -7.06 -40.19 6.76
C PHE A 8 -7.40 -41.69 6.76
N MET A 9 -8.62 -42.04 6.36
CA MET A 9 -9.07 -43.44 6.28
C MET A 9 -8.41 -44.21 5.13
N ARG A 10 -8.10 -43.52 4.01
CA ARG A 10 -7.42 -44.12 2.85
C ARG A 10 -6.05 -43.49 2.66
N PHE A 11 -5.02 -44.19 3.14
CA PHE A 11 -3.64 -43.74 3.09
C PHE A 11 -3.15 -43.43 1.67
N GLU A 12 -3.47 -44.28 0.68
CA GLU A 12 -3.01 -44.11 -0.71
C GLU A 12 -3.41 -42.76 -1.33
N TRP A 13 -4.65 -42.29 -1.08
CA TRP A 13 -5.13 -41.03 -1.63
C TRP A 13 -4.52 -39.83 -0.92
N ALA A 14 -4.32 -39.93 0.41
CA ALA A 14 -3.63 -38.92 1.17
C ALA A 14 -2.14 -38.81 0.74
N ASN A 15 -1.48 -39.94 0.46
CA ASN A 15 -0.10 -39.95 -0.02
C ASN A 15 0.02 -39.33 -1.42
N ARG A 16 -0.90 -39.66 -2.34
CA ARG A 16 -0.96 -39.00 -3.65
C ARG A 16 -1.18 -37.49 -3.54
N ALA A 17 -2.03 -37.05 -2.61
CA ALA A 17 -2.24 -35.63 -2.36
C ALA A 17 -0.99 -34.96 -1.79
N ALA A 18 -0.30 -35.62 -0.85
CA ALA A 18 0.95 -35.12 -0.26
C ALA A 18 2.06 -35.01 -1.32
N GLU A 19 2.24 -36.03 -2.16
CA GLU A 19 3.15 -36.02 -3.30
C GLU A 19 2.85 -34.87 -4.27
N ALA A 20 1.57 -34.64 -4.61
CA ALA A 20 1.17 -33.54 -5.48
C ALA A 20 1.51 -32.16 -4.88
N LEU A 21 1.32 -32.01 -3.57
CA LEU A 21 1.64 -30.80 -2.80
C LEU A 21 3.13 -30.66 -2.47
N GLY A 22 3.94 -31.70 -2.72
CA GLY A 22 5.37 -31.72 -2.41
C GLY A 22 5.67 -31.80 -0.91
N CYS A 23 4.82 -32.46 -0.12
CA CYS A 23 5.06 -32.68 1.31
C CYS A 23 4.96 -34.17 1.66
N ASP A 24 5.44 -34.56 2.84
CA ASP A 24 5.29 -35.93 3.32
C ASP A 24 3.89 -36.19 3.85
N TYR A 25 3.44 -37.45 3.84
CA TYR A 25 2.14 -37.83 4.40
C TYR A 25 1.96 -37.33 5.84
N GLU A 26 2.99 -37.43 6.69
CA GLU A 26 2.94 -36.98 8.08
C GLU A 26 2.80 -35.46 8.19
N GLU A 27 3.39 -34.69 7.27
CA GLU A 27 3.26 -33.24 7.21
C GLU A 27 1.83 -32.84 6.82
N LEU A 28 1.27 -33.48 5.79
CA LEU A 28 -0.12 -33.24 5.36
C LEU A 28 -1.13 -33.66 6.44
N ASN A 29 -0.92 -34.82 7.06
CA ASN A 29 -1.76 -35.34 8.15
C ASN A 29 -1.68 -34.44 9.38
N SER A 30 -0.47 -33.99 9.74
CA SER A 30 -0.27 -33.05 10.83
C SER A 30 -0.89 -31.69 10.52
N ALA A 31 -0.73 -31.13 9.32
CA ALA A 31 -1.34 -29.85 8.94
C ALA A 31 -2.88 -29.91 8.93
N THR A 32 -3.44 -31.03 8.47
CA THR A 32 -4.90 -31.21 8.37
C THR A 32 -5.53 -31.38 9.75
N PHE A 33 -4.92 -32.15 10.66
CA PHE A 33 -5.49 -32.50 11.97
C PHE A 33 -4.77 -31.88 13.18
N LYS A 34 -3.82 -30.96 12.98
CA LYS A 34 -2.97 -30.30 14.01
C LYS A 34 -3.74 -29.86 15.24
N HIS A 35 -4.89 -29.22 14.99
CA HIS A 35 -5.72 -28.57 15.99
C HIS A 35 -6.43 -29.58 16.89
N HIS A 36 -6.81 -30.73 16.33
CA HIS A 36 -7.37 -31.84 17.11
C HIS A 36 -6.32 -32.46 18.03
N LEU A 37 -5.06 -32.54 17.59
CA LEU A 37 -3.96 -33.02 18.43
C LEU A 37 -3.65 -32.06 19.58
N ARG A 38 -3.60 -30.75 19.30
CA ARG A 38 -3.42 -29.71 20.34
C ARG A 38 -4.55 -29.75 21.37
N GLN A 39 -5.79 -29.89 20.92
CA GLN A 39 -6.96 -29.97 21.81
C GLN A 39 -6.92 -31.22 22.71
N ILE A 40 -6.47 -32.38 22.21
CA ILE A 40 -6.28 -33.58 23.04
C ILE A 40 -5.17 -33.35 24.07
N LEU A 41 -4.06 -32.72 23.66
CA LEU A 41 -2.95 -32.43 24.57
C LEU A 41 -3.37 -31.44 25.66
N GLU A 42 -4.10 -30.38 25.32
CA GLU A 42 -4.66 -29.41 26.26
C GLU A 42 -5.61 -30.09 27.27
N GLN A 43 -6.55 -30.92 26.79
CA GLN A 43 -7.45 -31.69 27.67
C GLN A 43 -6.72 -32.66 28.61
N MET A 44 -5.59 -33.23 28.18
CA MET A 44 -4.77 -34.14 28.98
C MET A 44 -3.85 -33.42 29.99
N THR A 45 -3.55 -32.13 29.75
CA THR A 45 -2.62 -31.31 30.57
C THR A 45 -3.34 -30.35 31.51
N SER A 46 -4.59 -29.99 31.23
CA SER A 46 -5.43 -29.18 32.11
C SER A 46 -6.11 -30.04 33.19
N GLY A 47 -5.54 -30.08 34.40
CA GLY A 47 -6.27 -30.47 35.62
C GLY A 47 -7.34 -29.43 35.98
N PRO A 48 -8.31 -29.73 36.89
CA PRO A 48 -9.57 -28.99 37.03
C PRO A 48 -9.47 -27.57 37.65
N GLN A 49 -8.28 -26.97 37.79
CA GLN A 49 -8.14 -25.67 38.43
C GLN A 49 -6.85 -24.96 38.00
N ARG A 50 -6.97 -24.06 37.01
CA ARG A 50 -6.19 -22.81 36.83
C ARG A 50 -6.52 -22.20 35.45
N GLN A 51 -7.55 -21.36 35.40
CA GLN A 51 -7.72 -20.36 34.33
C GLN A 51 -7.02 -19.09 34.79
N GLY A 52 -5.94 -18.72 34.10
CA GLY A 52 -5.19 -17.50 34.31
C GLY A 52 -4.74 -16.90 32.97
N LEU A 53 -5.36 -15.75 32.66
CA LEU A 53 -4.91 -14.59 31.88
C LEU A 53 -4.55 -14.73 30.38
N GLU A 54 -5.57 -14.40 29.58
CA GLU A 54 -5.64 -13.35 28.53
C GLU A 54 -5.09 -13.53 27.10
N ASP A 55 -4.19 -14.47 26.78
CA ASP A 55 -3.71 -14.57 25.37
C ASP A 55 -4.13 -15.83 24.58
N ASN A 56 -4.65 -16.87 25.24
CA ASN A 56 -4.91 -18.18 24.59
C ASN A 56 -6.38 -18.66 24.60
N GLU A 57 -7.33 -17.86 25.10
CA GLU A 57 -8.75 -18.27 25.17
C GLU A 57 -9.47 -18.29 23.81
N ALA A 58 -8.87 -17.77 22.73
CA ALA A 58 -9.56 -17.62 21.44
C ALA A 58 -9.86 -18.95 20.68
N CYS A 59 -9.27 -20.08 21.08
CA CYS A 59 -9.35 -21.34 20.32
C CYS A 59 -9.80 -22.59 21.11
N SER A 60 -9.94 -22.54 22.44
CA SER A 60 -10.13 -23.77 23.24
C SER A 60 -11.48 -24.49 23.02
N GLY A 61 -12.50 -23.79 22.50
CA GLY A 61 -13.86 -24.33 22.31
C GLY A 61 -14.23 -24.90 20.92
N LEU A 62 -13.38 -24.76 19.89
CA LEU A 62 -13.78 -25.08 18.50
C LEU A 62 -13.54 -26.56 18.11
N LYS A 63 -14.36 -27.49 18.63
CA LYS A 63 -14.30 -28.92 18.24
C LYS A 63 -14.66 -29.09 16.75
N MET A 64 -13.72 -29.47 15.88
CA MET A 64 -14.00 -29.76 14.45
C MET A 64 -14.09 -31.26 14.20
N THR A 65 -14.94 -31.73 13.29
CA THR A 65 -14.98 -33.15 12.88
C THR A 65 -13.83 -33.50 11.92
N GLY A 66 -13.53 -34.79 11.72
CA GLY A 66 -12.49 -35.20 10.77
C GLY A 66 -12.83 -34.80 9.33
N VAL A 67 -14.11 -34.83 8.96
CA VAL A 67 -14.58 -34.40 7.64
C VAL A 67 -14.40 -32.89 7.45
N GLU A 68 -14.75 -32.08 8.46
CA GLU A 68 -14.55 -30.63 8.44
C GLU A 68 -13.08 -30.23 8.28
N CYS A 69 -12.15 -30.96 8.91
CA CYS A 69 -10.72 -30.73 8.73
C CYS A 69 -10.28 -30.95 7.28
N VAL A 70 -10.75 -32.02 6.65
CA VAL A 70 -10.39 -32.36 5.26
C VAL A 70 -11.03 -31.39 4.27
N GLU A 71 -12.32 -31.08 4.43
CA GLU A 71 -13.03 -30.08 3.62
C GLU A 71 -12.36 -28.71 3.74
N GLY A 72 -11.97 -28.31 4.96
CA GLY A 72 -11.25 -27.08 5.23
C GLY A 72 -9.90 -27.00 4.54
N MET A 73 -9.10 -28.06 4.66
CA MET A 73 -7.81 -28.13 3.97
C MET A 73 -8.00 -27.99 2.45
N ALA A 74 -8.98 -28.70 1.87
CA ALA A 74 -9.28 -28.60 0.45
C ALA A 74 -9.74 -27.18 0.03
N SER A 75 -10.63 -26.54 0.81
CA SER A 75 -11.09 -25.18 0.53
C SER A 75 -9.97 -24.15 0.64
N GLY A 76 -9.10 -24.27 1.65
CA GLY A 76 -7.97 -23.37 1.84
C GLY A 76 -6.92 -23.49 0.73
N LEU A 77 -6.64 -24.71 0.26
CA LEU A 77 -5.75 -24.95 -0.89
C LEU A 77 -6.34 -24.36 -2.18
N TYR A 78 -7.64 -24.52 -2.40
CA TYR A 78 -8.32 -23.94 -3.56
C TYR A 78 -8.33 -22.40 -3.51
N GLU A 79 -8.57 -21.81 -2.34
CA GLU A 79 -8.53 -20.36 -2.15
C GLU A 79 -7.14 -19.80 -2.49
N GLU A 80 -6.06 -20.39 -1.99
CA GLU A 80 -4.68 -19.98 -2.29
C GLU A 80 -4.34 -20.13 -3.79
N LEU A 81 -4.81 -21.21 -4.44
CA LEU A 81 -4.66 -21.39 -5.88
C LEU A 81 -5.39 -20.29 -6.66
N PHE A 82 -6.65 -20.03 -6.34
CA PHE A 82 -7.45 -19.00 -7.01
C PHE A 82 -6.81 -17.62 -6.87
N VAL A 83 -6.38 -17.29 -5.64
CA VAL A 83 -5.62 -16.08 -5.32
C VAL A 83 -4.33 -15.98 -6.15
N ALA A 84 -3.61 -17.10 -6.34
CA ALA A 84 -2.40 -17.15 -7.16
C ALA A 84 -2.67 -16.85 -8.63
N VAL A 85 -3.69 -17.49 -9.20
CA VAL A 85 -4.09 -17.30 -10.59
C VAL A 85 -4.46 -15.84 -10.84
N VAL A 86 -5.28 -15.26 -9.96
CA VAL A 86 -5.67 -13.84 -10.06
C VAL A 86 -4.44 -12.92 -9.98
N SER A 87 -3.51 -13.17 -9.05
CA SER A 87 -2.28 -12.39 -8.94
C SER A 87 -1.41 -12.47 -10.21
N LEU A 88 -1.23 -13.67 -10.78
CA LEU A 88 -0.46 -13.86 -12.01
C LEU A 88 -1.09 -13.15 -13.21
N ILE A 89 -2.42 -13.23 -13.35
CA ILE A 89 -3.17 -12.48 -14.37
C ILE A 89 -2.91 -10.97 -14.20
N ASN A 90 -3.04 -10.46 -12.98
CA ASN A 90 -2.81 -9.05 -12.67
C ASN A 90 -1.38 -8.59 -12.96
N ARG A 91 -0.37 -9.44 -12.67
CA ARG A 91 1.03 -9.17 -13.00
C ARG A 91 1.23 -9.07 -14.51
N SER A 92 0.58 -9.93 -15.30
CA SER A 92 0.68 -9.88 -16.77
C SER A 92 0.09 -8.60 -17.37
N PHE A 93 -0.91 -8.01 -16.72
CA PHE A 93 -1.51 -6.72 -17.11
C PHE A 93 -0.79 -5.49 -16.51
N SER A 94 0.25 -5.69 -15.69
CA SER A 94 0.97 -4.57 -15.08
C SER A 94 1.81 -3.81 -16.12
N SER A 95 1.74 -2.49 -16.10
CA SER A 95 2.48 -1.61 -17.02
C SER A 95 3.47 -0.75 -16.25
N GLN A 96 4.65 -0.52 -16.83
CA GLN A 96 5.65 0.42 -16.32
C GLN A 96 5.29 1.88 -16.63
N HIS A 97 4.29 2.12 -17.49
CA HIS A 97 3.83 3.46 -17.82
C HIS A 97 2.95 4.03 -16.70
N LEU A 98 3.16 5.32 -16.38
CA LEU A 98 2.33 6.06 -15.44
C LEU A 98 0.91 6.19 -15.99
N SER A 99 -0.06 5.52 -15.37
CA SER A 99 -1.47 5.69 -15.73
C SER A 99 -1.97 7.04 -15.22
N MET A 100 -2.53 7.89 -16.08
CA MET A 100 -3.11 9.18 -15.65
C MET A 100 -4.50 9.03 -15.03
N ALA A 101 -5.24 7.99 -15.40
CA ALA A 101 -6.58 7.70 -14.90
C ALA A 101 -6.82 6.18 -14.89
N SER A 102 -7.82 5.73 -14.15
CA SER A 102 -8.23 4.32 -14.15
C SER A 102 -9.73 4.19 -14.01
N ILE A 103 -10.32 3.24 -14.73
CA ILE A 103 -11.72 2.86 -14.58
C ILE A 103 -11.77 1.57 -13.76
N MET A 104 -12.61 1.55 -12.73
CA MET A 104 -12.87 0.36 -11.93
C MET A 104 -14.24 -0.19 -12.31
N VAL A 105 -14.29 -1.46 -12.69
CA VAL A 105 -15.53 -2.17 -13.01
C VAL A 105 -15.78 -3.16 -11.89
N VAL A 106 -16.96 -3.09 -11.27
CA VAL A 106 -17.39 -4.01 -10.22
C VAL A 106 -18.46 -4.90 -10.80
N ASP A 107 -18.14 -6.19 -10.87
CA ASP A 107 -19.02 -7.25 -11.33
C ASP A 107 -19.17 -8.27 -10.20
N SER A 108 -20.26 -8.13 -9.44
CA SER A 108 -20.60 -9.03 -8.33
C SER A 108 -21.68 -10.02 -8.75
N PRO A 109 -21.76 -11.19 -8.10
CA PRO A 109 -22.92 -12.08 -8.25
C PRO A 109 -24.22 -11.29 -8.07
N GLY A 110 -25.16 -11.47 -9.00
CA GLY A 110 -26.45 -10.79 -8.94
C GLY A 110 -27.32 -11.27 -7.79
N PHE A 111 -28.40 -10.53 -7.54
CA PHE A 111 -29.40 -10.89 -6.53
C PHE A 111 -29.98 -12.30 -6.77
N GLN A 112 -29.94 -13.15 -5.75
CA GLN A 112 -30.38 -14.54 -5.77
C GLN A 112 -31.68 -14.71 -4.98
N ASN A 113 -32.72 -15.18 -5.67
CA ASN A 113 -33.95 -15.63 -5.03
C ASN A 113 -34.36 -16.97 -5.69
N PRO A 114 -34.34 -18.11 -4.97
CA PRO A 114 -34.72 -19.40 -5.54
C PRO A 114 -36.12 -19.40 -6.16
N ARG A 115 -37.04 -18.57 -5.65
CA ARG A 115 -38.38 -18.38 -6.21
C ARG A 115 -38.34 -17.87 -7.64
N HIS A 116 -37.38 -17.00 -7.96
CA HIS A 116 -37.16 -16.47 -9.31
C HIS A 116 -36.54 -17.47 -10.30
N GLN A 117 -36.13 -18.64 -9.81
CA GLN A 117 -35.60 -19.72 -10.64
C GLN A 117 -36.60 -20.89 -10.71
N GLY A 118 -37.84 -20.71 -10.21
CA GLY A 118 -38.84 -21.77 -10.11
C GLY A 118 -38.45 -22.90 -9.15
N LYS A 119 -37.50 -22.66 -8.24
CA LYS A 119 -37.04 -23.66 -7.26
C LYS A 119 -37.81 -23.45 -5.96
N ASP A 120 -38.56 -24.47 -5.54
CA ASP A 120 -39.26 -24.49 -4.26
C ASP A 120 -38.31 -24.91 -3.12
N ARG A 121 -37.26 -24.10 -2.91
CA ARG A 121 -36.32 -24.24 -1.80
C ARG A 121 -36.03 -22.88 -1.19
N ALA A 122 -35.61 -22.88 0.07
CA ALA A 122 -35.06 -21.70 0.69
C ALA A 122 -33.62 -21.43 0.19
N ALA A 123 -33.19 -20.18 0.33
CA ALA A 123 -31.89 -19.68 -0.04
C ALA A 123 -30.82 -20.07 1.00
N THR A 124 -29.59 -20.31 0.53
CA THR A 124 -28.46 -20.73 1.37
C THR A 124 -27.71 -19.54 1.98
N PHE A 125 -26.76 -19.84 2.87
CA PHE A 125 -25.84 -18.84 3.43
C PHE A 125 -25.05 -18.10 2.34
N GLU A 126 -24.57 -18.78 1.31
CA GLU A 126 -23.83 -18.14 0.21
C GLU A 126 -24.71 -17.17 -0.59
N GLU A 127 -25.97 -17.55 -0.83
CA GLU A 127 -26.95 -16.68 -1.50
C GLU A 127 -27.27 -15.45 -0.64
N LEU A 128 -27.30 -15.59 0.70
CA LEU A 128 -27.38 -14.44 1.61
C LEU A 128 -26.18 -13.50 1.46
N CYS A 129 -24.95 -14.03 1.38
CA CYS A 129 -23.75 -13.21 1.20
C CYS A 129 -23.79 -12.43 -0.12
N TYR A 130 -24.27 -13.04 -1.21
CA TYR A 130 -24.47 -12.36 -2.50
C TYR A 130 -25.52 -11.26 -2.40
N ASN A 131 -26.66 -11.55 -1.77
CA ASN A 131 -27.73 -10.58 -1.57
C ASN A 131 -27.29 -9.43 -0.67
N TYR A 132 -26.52 -9.70 0.39
CA TYR A 132 -25.91 -8.67 1.24
C TYR A 132 -24.98 -7.76 0.43
N ALA A 133 -24.11 -8.32 -0.41
CA ALA A 133 -23.23 -7.52 -1.26
C ALA A 133 -24.04 -6.61 -2.20
N GLN A 134 -25.13 -7.13 -2.79
CA GLN A 134 -26.02 -6.36 -3.63
C GLN A 134 -26.75 -5.24 -2.87
N GLU A 135 -27.27 -5.51 -1.67
CA GLU A 135 -27.92 -4.50 -0.82
C GLU A 135 -26.94 -3.39 -0.40
N ARG A 136 -25.68 -3.74 -0.14
CA ARG A 136 -24.60 -2.77 0.15
C ARG A 136 -24.30 -1.87 -1.05
N LEU A 137 -24.24 -2.43 -2.27
CA LEU A 137 -24.07 -1.66 -3.51
C LEU A 137 -25.30 -0.79 -3.81
N GLN A 138 -26.50 -1.29 -3.53
CA GLN A 138 -27.75 -0.54 -3.67
C GLN A 138 -27.83 0.62 -2.65
N LEU A 139 -27.32 0.42 -1.43
CA LEU A 139 -27.17 1.48 -0.45
C LEU A 139 -26.17 2.56 -0.91
N LEU A 140 -25.05 2.15 -1.53
CA LEU A 140 -24.11 3.09 -2.14
C LEU A 140 -24.77 3.90 -3.27
N PHE A 141 -25.56 3.25 -4.14
CA PHE A 141 -26.36 3.93 -5.15
C PHE A 141 -27.32 4.94 -4.51
N TYR A 142 -28.05 4.54 -3.46
CA TYR A 142 -28.97 5.42 -2.76
C TYR A 142 -28.28 6.67 -2.20
N HIS A 143 -27.17 6.49 -1.48
CA HIS A 143 -26.40 7.61 -0.93
C HIS A 143 -25.83 8.52 -2.01
N ARG A 144 -25.27 7.94 -3.09
CA ARG A 144 -24.64 8.75 -4.14
C ARG A 144 -25.66 9.48 -5.00
N THR A 145 -26.72 8.80 -5.42
CA THR A 145 -27.70 9.32 -6.37
C THR A 145 -28.64 10.31 -5.70
N PHE A 146 -29.10 10.03 -4.47
CA PHE A 146 -30.07 10.89 -3.77
C PHE A 146 -29.42 11.77 -2.72
N ALA A 147 -28.86 11.17 -1.65
CA ALA A 147 -28.42 11.93 -0.48
C ALA A 147 -27.33 12.96 -0.81
N SER A 148 -26.23 12.51 -1.44
CA SER A 148 -25.10 13.37 -1.83
C SER A 148 -25.47 14.42 -2.89
N THR A 149 -26.39 14.09 -3.80
CA THR A 149 -26.86 15.03 -4.82
C THR A 149 -27.71 16.14 -4.20
N LEU A 150 -28.65 15.79 -3.32
CA LEU A 150 -29.49 16.77 -2.62
C LEU A 150 -28.68 17.62 -1.65
N GLU A 151 -27.72 17.02 -0.93
CA GLU A 151 -26.78 17.74 -0.07
C GLU A 151 -25.97 18.76 -0.88
N ARG A 152 -25.43 18.37 -2.05
CA ARG A 152 -24.74 19.30 -2.95
C ARG A 152 -25.65 20.45 -3.40
N TYR A 153 -26.91 20.19 -3.75
CA TYR A 153 -27.83 21.27 -4.10
C TYR A 153 -28.05 22.24 -2.94
N ARG A 154 -28.12 21.73 -1.70
CA ARG A 154 -28.24 22.56 -0.49
C ARG A 154 -26.98 23.39 -0.26
N GLU A 155 -25.79 22.79 -0.33
CA GLU A 155 -24.50 23.49 -0.20
C GLU A 155 -24.30 24.59 -1.25
N GLU A 156 -24.75 24.32 -2.49
CA GLU A 156 -24.65 25.27 -3.60
C GLU A 156 -25.81 26.27 -3.66
N GLY A 157 -26.75 26.22 -2.69
CA GLY A 157 -27.87 27.16 -2.59
C GLY A 157 -28.91 27.02 -3.71
N ILE A 158 -29.07 25.82 -4.28
CA ILE A 158 -29.94 25.56 -5.43
C ILE A 158 -31.27 24.97 -4.96
N PRO A 159 -32.40 25.65 -5.20
CA PRO A 159 -33.70 25.14 -4.82
C PRO A 159 -34.12 23.99 -5.76
N VAL A 160 -34.26 22.79 -5.20
CA VAL A 160 -34.83 21.62 -5.89
C VAL A 160 -35.95 21.05 -5.03
N HIS A 161 -37.15 20.97 -5.58
CA HIS A 161 -38.32 20.40 -4.91
C HIS A 161 -38.34 18.89 -5.10
N PHE A 162 -37.54 18.19 -4.29
CA PHE A 162 -37.50 16.74 -4.25
C PHE A 162 -37.12 16.27 -2.84
N ASP A 163 -37.98 15.45 -2.24
CA ASP A 163 -37.74 14.87 -0.93
C ASP A 163 -36.98 13.54 -1.04
N LEU A 164 -36.16 13.25 -0.04
CA LEU A 164 -35.40 12.01 0.01
C LEU A 164 -36.37 10.82 0.10
N PRO A 165 -36.22 9.75 -0.72
CA PRO A 165 -37.11 8.60 -0.66
C PRO A 165 -37.07 7.94 0.73
N GLU A 166 -38.24 7.71 1.34
CA GLU A 166 -38.36 7.15 2.68
C GLU A 166 -37.81 5.71 2.86
N PRO A 167 -38.09 4.74 1.97
CA PRO A 167 -37.52 3.41 2.13
C PRO A 167 -36.05 3.44 1.75
N SER A 168 -35.15 3.15 2.70
CA SER A 168 -33.72 3.02 2.41
C SER A 168 -33.29 1.54 2.43
N PRO A 169 -32.39 1.10 1.53
CA PRO A 169 -31.75 -0.22 1.63
C PRO A 169 -30.98 -0.41 2.95
N GLY A 170 -30.66 0.68 3.64
CA GLY A 170 -29.95 0.69 4.92
C GLY A 170 -30.67 -0.11 6.01
N ILE A 171 -32.00 -0.22 5.93
CA ILE A 171 -32.80 -1.00 6.89
C ILE A 171 -32.47 -2.50 6.74
N THR A 172 -32.50 -3.04 5.52
CA THR A 172 -32.15 -4.44 5.23
C THR A 172 -30.67 -4.71 5.48
N VAL A 173 -29.78 -3.77 5.11
CA VAL A 173 -28.34 -3.88 5.41
C VAL A 173 -28.09 -3.95 6.91
N ALA A 174 -28.80 -3.16 7.73
CA ALA A 174 -28.65 -3.17 9.18
C ALA A 174 -29.06 -4.52 9.80
N VAL A 175 -30.03 -5.24 9.24
CA VAL A 175 -30.38 -6.59 9.72
C VAL A 175 -29.18 -7.53 9.64
N VAL A 176 -28.39 -7.42 8.58
CA VAL A 176 -27.23 -8.29 8.36
C VAL A 176 -26.00 -7.80 9.14
N ASP A 177 -25.78 -6.48 9.16
CA ASP A 177 -24.45 -5.90 9.39
C ASP A 177 -24.36 -4.88 10.55
N HIS A 178 -25.45 -4.65 11.28
CA HIS A 178 -25.43 -3.67 12.37
C HIS A 178 -24.42 -4.06 13.46
N ASN A 179 -23.49 -3.15 13.76
CA ASN A 179 -22.41 -3.34 14.72
C ASN A 179 -22.53 -2.27 15.81
N PRO A 180 -22.46 -2.62 17.11
CA PRO A 180 -22.69 -1.67 18.21
C PRO A 180 -21.60 -0.59 18.36
N SER A 181 -20.51 -0.66 17.58
CA SER A 181 -19.32 0.20 17.75
C SER A 181 -19.38 1.55 17.02
N GLN A 182 -20.44 1.86 16.25
CA GLN A 182 -20.54 3.15 15.57
C GLN A 182 -21.12 4.21 16.51
N VAL A 183 -20.19 4.94 17.15
CA VAL A 183 -20.30 6.30 17.75
C VAL A 183 -21.72 6.85 17.88
N HIS A 184 -22.21 6.87 19.12
CA HIS A 184 -23.36 7.64 19.56
C HIS A 184 -23.25 9.13 19.18
N LEU A 185 -24.33 9.68 18.61
CA LEU A 185 -24.66 11.10 18.55
C LEU A 185 -26.18 11.26 18.72
N PRO A 186 -26.64 12.41 19.23
CA PRO A 186 -26.81 12.74 20.64
C PRO A 186 -28.11 12.18 21.26
N ALA A 187 -28.15 12.27 22.60
CA ALA A 187 -29.14 11.72 23.53
C ALA A 187 -30.61 11.77 23.08
N GLY A 188 -31.27 10.61 23.17
CA GLY A 188 -32.73 10.53 23.18
C GLY A 188 -33.32 9.30 22.50
N ARG A 189 -32.96 8.08 22.92
CA ARG A 189 -33.81 6.87 22.86
C ARG A 189 -33.02 5.68 23.41
N SER A 190 -33.37 5.26 24.62
CA SER A 190 -32.96 3.98 25.20
C SER A 190 -33.63 2.84 24.43
N SER A 191 -32.92 2.26 23.47
CA SER A 191 -33.26 0.99 22.83
C SER A 191 -32.07 0.06 23.03
N GLU A 192 -32.29 -1.11 23.62
CA GLU A 192 -31.30 -2.18 23.74
C GLU A 192 -30.60 -2.42 22.38
N ASP A 193 -29.28 -2.59 22.39
CA ASP A 193 -28.41 -2.71 21.20
C ASP A 193 -28.78 -3.94 20.34
N ALA A 194 -29.71 -3.77 19.40
CA ALA A 194 -30.07 -4.81 18.43
C ALA A 194 -28.89 -5.07 17.48
N ARG A 195 -28.30 -6.27 17.53
CA ARG A 195 -27.08 -6.61 16.76
C ARG A 195 -27.40 -7.33 15.45
N GLY A 196 -26.58 -7.11 14.43
CA GLY A 196 -26.77 -7.70 13.10
C GLY A 196 -26.48 -9.20 13.05
N LEU A 197 -27.05 -9.89 12.05
CA LEU A 197 -26.92 -11.34 11.83
C LEU A 197 -25.49 -11.85 11.80
N PHE A 198 -24.60 -11.18 11.05
CA PHE A 198 -23.20 -11.60 10.97
C PHE A 198 -22.51 -11.55 12.33
N TRP A 199 -22.86 -10.57 13.15
CA TRP A 199 -22.34 -10.47 14.50
C TRP A 199 -22.88 -11.59 15.40
N VAL A 200 -24.19 -11.88 15.31
CA VAL A 200 -24.82 -12.96 16.10
C VAL A 200 -24.20 -14.32 15.74
N LEU A 201 -23.99 -14.59 14.46
CA LEU A 201 -23.32 -15.81 14.00
C LEU A 201 -21.89 -15.94 14.55
N ASP A 202 -21.10 -14.88 14.44
CA ASP A 202 -19.71 -14.88 14.92
C ASP A 202 -19.59 -15.03 16.45
N GLU A 203 -20.60 -14.57 17.22
CA GLU A 203 -20.67 -14.79 18.67
C GLU A 203 -21.09 -16.22 19.03
N GLU A 204 -22.18 -16.71 18.44
CA GLU A 204 -22.76 -18.01 18.77
C GLU A 204 -21.84 -19.17 18.42
N VAL A 205 -20.96 -19.01 17.43
CA VAL A 205 -19.87 -19.95 17.12
C VAL A 205 -18.96 -20.25 18.33
N ARG A 206 -18.85 -19.32 19.29
CA ARG A 206 -18.00 -19.48 20.49
C ARG A 206 -18.73 -20.12 21.67
N VAL A 207 -20.05 -20.14 21.63
CA VAL A 207 -20.87 -20.68 22.72
C VAL A 207 -20.93 -22.19 22.54
N GLU A 208 -20.33 -22.95 23.45
CA GLU A 208 -20.38 -24.41 23.41
C GLU A 208 -21.83 -24.91 23.52
N GLY A 209 -22.25 -25.76 22.59
CA GLY A 209 -23.62 -26.30 22.55
C GLY A 209 -24.65 -25.39 21.86
N SER A 210 -24.23 -24.24 21.31
CA SER A 210 -25.11 -23.41 20.48
C SER A 210 -25.53 -24.14 19.19
N SER A 211 -26.70 -23.76 18.68
CA SER A 211 -27.34 -24.36 17.50
C SER A 211 -27.99 -23.27 16.65
N ASP A 212 -28.23 -23.58 15.36
CA ASP A 212 -28.81 -22.62 14.42
C ASP A 212 -30.19 -22.09 14.89
N SER A 213 -30.90 -22.83 15.76
CA SER A 213 -32.16 -22.38 16.38
C SER A 213 -31.97 -21.25 17.38
N VAL A 214 -30.85 -21.24 18.13
CA VAL A 214 -30.51 -20.16 19.08
C VAL A 214 -30.21 -18.88 18.32
N VAL A 215 -29.49 -18.99 17.20
CA VAL A 215 -29.23 -17.86 16.28
C VAL A 215 -30.55 -17.28 15.78
N LEU A 216 -31.47 -18.14 15.31
CA LEU A 216 -32.78 -17.70 14.84
C LEU A 216 -33.59 -17.00 15.93
N GLU A 217 -33.56 -17.51 17.16
CA GLU A 217 -34.26 -16.91 18.31
C GLU A 217 -33.66 -15.56 18.72
N ARG A 218 -32.32 -15.43 18.74
CA ARG A 218 -31.65 -14.13 18.99
C ARG A 218 -31.98 -13.10 17.90
N LEU A 219 -32.02 -13.52 16.63
CA LEU A 219 -32.46 -12.66 15.53
C LEU A 219 -33.92 -12.23 15.68
N ARG A 220 -34.78 -13.18 16.04
CA ARG A 220 -36.20 -12.94 16.30
C ARG A 220 -36.38 -11.88 17.38
N THR A 221 -35.74 -12.05 18.54
CA THR A 221 -35.83 -11.09 19.64
C THR A 221 -35.26 -9.71 19.29
N ALA A 222 -34.19 -9.65 18.49
CA ALA A 222 -33.55 -8.40 18.07
C ALA A 222 -34.40 -7.58 17.08
N PHE A 223 -35.13 -8.24 16.17
CA PHE A 223 -35.82 -7.55 15.07
C PHE A 223 -37.36 -7.56 15.17
N GLU A 224 -37.99 -8.45 15.95
CA GLU A 224 -39.45 -8.40 16.19
C GLU A 224 -39.84 -7.22 17.09
N LYS A 225 -39.05 -6.89 18.13
CA LYS A 225 -39.30 -5.74 19.02
C LYS A 225 -39.37 -4.40 18.28
N LYS A 226 -38.69 -4.27 17.13
CA LYS A 226 -38.63 -3.05 16.31
C LYS A 226 -39.90 -2.82 15.47
N SER A 227 -40.68 -3.87 15.23
CA SER A 227 -41.92 -3.83 14.42
C SER A 227 -43.17 -3.40 15.21
N ALA A 228 -43.12 -3.38 16.54
CA ALA A 228 -44.26 -3.05 17.39
C ALA A 228 -44.47 -1.53 17.62
N GLY A 229 -43.53 -0.68 17.20
CA GLY A 229 -43.55 0.77 17.48
C GLY A 229 -43.34 1.70 16.28
N ALA A 230 -43.18 1.16 15.06
CA ALA A 230 -43.05 1.94 13.83
C ALA A 230 -43.97 1.34 12.77
N ASP A 231 -44.82 2.16 12.12
CA ASP A 231 -45.74 1.79 11.03
C ASP A 231 -45.03 1.30 9.73
N GLY A 232 -43.80 0.81 9.83
CA GLY A 232 -42.99 0.32 8.72
C GLY A 232 -43.21 -1.17 8.44
N PRO A 233 -42.99 -1.62 7.18
CA PRO A 233 -43.08 -3.03 6.82
C PRO A 233 -42.10 -3.89 7.63
N PRO A 234 -42.47 -5.12 8.02
CA PRO A 234 -41.59 -6.01 8.77
C PRO A 234 -40.33 -6.32 7.96
N VAL A 235 -39.15 -6.16 8.57
CA VAL A 235 -37.85 -6.34 7.89
C VAL A 235 -37.41 -7.81 7.87
N LEU A 236 -37.88 -8.58 8.86
CA LEU A 236 -37.63 -10.01 9.03
C LEU A 236 -38.95 -10.68 9.46
N ARG A 237 -39.26 -11.84 8.89
CA ARG A 237 -40.41 -12.68 9.29
C ARG A 237 -39.94 -14.11 9.55
N THR A 238 -40.41 -14.72 10.61
CA THR A 238 -40.16 -16.15 10.88
C THR A 238 -41.13 -17.02 10.05
N CYS A 239 -40.64 -18.13 9.50
CA CYS A 239 -41.47 -19.08 8.77
C CYS A 239 -42.05 -20.14 9.71
N GLU A 240 -43.13 -20.80 9.29
CA GLU A 240 -43.68 -21.97 10.00
C GLU A 240 -42.70 -23.16 10.00
N GLN A 241 -41.84 -23.23 8.98
CA GLN A 241 -40.80 -24.25 8.84
C GLN A 241 -39.66 -23.98 9.84
N PRO A 242 -39.18 -25.01 10.56
CA PRO A 242 -38.10 -24.84 11.54
C PRO A 242 -36.82 -24.36 10.85
N LEU A 243 -36.07 -23.48 11.52
CA LEU A 243 -34.80 -22.91 11.03
C LEU A 243 -34.92 -22.07 9.74
N GLN A 244 -36.12 -21.61 9.37
CA GLN A 244 -36.33 -20.76 8.20
C GLN A 244 -36.82 -19.35 8.58
N CYS A 245 -36.26 -18.35 7.91
CA CYS A 245 -36.70 -16.96 8.02
C CYS A 245 -36.82 -16.30 6.65
N GLU A 246 -37.67 -15.28 6.55
CA GLU A 246 -37.79 -14.42 5.38
C GLU A 246 -37.17 -13.06 5.70
N VAL A 247 -36.18 -12.65 4.90
CA VAL A 247 -35.63 -11.29 4.92
C VAL A 247 -36.20 -10.54 3.74
N PHE A 248 -36.67 -9.32 3.99
CA PHE A 248 -37.25 -8.48 2.95
C PHE A 248 -36.16 -7.66 2.26
N HIS A 249 -35.80 -8.10 1.05
CA HIS A 249 -34.81 -7.44 0.19
C HIS A 249 -35.48 -6.43 -0.75
N GLN A 250 -34.66 -5.69 -1.50
CA GLN A 250 -35.13 -4.76 -2.53
C GLN A 250 -36.18 -3.79 -2.00
N LEU A 251 -35.84 -3.09 -0.90
CA LEU A 251 -36.69 -2.10 -0.22
C LEU A 251 -37.99 -2.67 0.39
N GLY A 252 -38.04 -3.98 0.63
CA GLY A 252 -39.23 -4.62 1.18
C GLY A 252 -40.09 -5.35 0.15
N LEU A 253 -39.76 -5.23 -1.14
CA LEU A 253 -40.62 -5.68 -2.23
C LEU A 253 -40.39 -7.13 -2.63
N ASP A 254 -39.19 -7.68 -2.35
CA ASP A 254 -38.88 -9.07 -2.67
C ASP A 254 -38.40 -9.86 -1.43
N PRO A 255 -39.30 -10.60 -0.76
CA PRO A 255 -38.94 -11.43 0.38
C PRO A 255 -38.22 -12.71 -0.06
N VAL A 256 -37.02 -12.91 0.47
CA VAL A 256 -36.23 -14.12 0.26
C VAL A 256 -36.32 -14.99 1.50
N ARG A 257 -36.78 -16.24 1.32
CA ARG A 257 -36.78 -17.25 2.37
C ARG A 257 -35.39 -17.89 2.47
N TYR A 258 -34.79 -17.88 3.64
CA TYR A 258 -33.48 -18.47 3.95
C TYR A 258 -33.63 -19.68 4.86
N ASP A 259 -32.78 -20.68 4.64
CA ASP A 259 -32.64 -21.86 5.49
C ASP A 259 -31.33 -21.74 6.28
N LEU A 260 -31.45 -21.62 7.60
CA LEU A 260 -30.34 -21.42 8.53
C LEU A 260 -29.58 -22.71 8.85
N THR A 261 -30.02 -23.86 8.34
CA THR A 261 -29.35 -25.14 8.62
C THR A 261 -27.86 -25.09 8.24
N GLY A 262 -27.00 -25.34 9.24
CA GLY A 262 -25.55 -25.35 9.08
C GLY A 262 -24.90 -23.97 8.95
N TRP A 263 -25.60 -22.87 9.22
CA TRP A 263 -25.02 -21.53 9.16
C TRP A 263 -23.93 -21.32 10.20
N LEU A 264 -24.11 -21.82 11.43
CA LEU A 264 -23.04 -21.79 12.44
C LEU A 264 -21.81 -22.54 11.97
N ARG A 265 -21.96 -23.67 11.27
CA ARG A 265 -20.83 -24.41 10.70
C ARG A 265 -20.10 -23.61 9.62
N ARG A 266 -20.80 -22.79 8.83
CA ARG A 266 -20.20 -21.90 7.81
C ARG A 266 -19.56 -20.65 8.42
N ALA A 267 -20.15 -20.10 9.48
CA ALA A 267 -19.60 -18.99 10.25
C ALA A 267 -18.42 -19.41 11.14
N LYS A 268 -18.24 -20.72 11.37
CA LYS A 268 -17.13 -21.24 12.15
C LYS A 268 -15.81 -21.15 11.38
N PRO A 269 -14.75 -20.55 11.96
CA PRO A 269 -13.45 -20.51 11.31
C PRO A 269 -12.87 -21.92 11.19
N ASN A 270 -12.53 -22.32 9.96
CA ASN A 270 -11.90 -23.60 9.72
C ASN A 270 -10.38 -23.48 9.89
N LEU A 271 -9.87 -24.05 10.98
CA LEU A 271 -8.45 -23.96 11.30
C LEU A 271 -7.56 -24.73 10.32
N SER A 272 -8.07 -25.79 9.69
CA SER A 272 -7.34 -26.57 8.68
C SER A 272 -7.21 -25.78 7.37
N ALA A 273 -8.24 -25.02 6.98
CA ALA A 273 -8.17 -24.08 5.86
C ALA A 273 -7.08 -23.03 6.06
N MET A 274 -6.91 -22.55 7.30
CA MET A 274 -5.90 -21.54 7.62
C MET A 274 -4.46 -22.05 7.63
N GLU A 275 -4.24 -23.36 7.78
CA GLU A 275 -2.91 -23.98 7.71
C GLU A 275 -2.52 -24.37 6.27
N ALA A 276 -3.48 -24.43 5.33
CA ALA A 276 -3.21 -24.73 3.92
C ALA A 276 -2.11 -23.86 3.26
N PRO A 277 -2.03 -22.53 3.52
CA PRO A 277 -0.93 -21.71 3.00
C PRO A 277 0.44 -22.15 3.51
N GLN A 278 0.54 -22.65 4.75
CA GLN A 278 1.82 -23.11 5.31
C GLN A 278 2.31 -24.36 4.57
N VAL A 279 1.42 -25.29 4.24
CA VAL A 279 1.73 -26.50 3.45
C VAL A 279 2.32 -26.12 2.09
N LEU A 280 1.73 -25.12 1.42
CA LEU A 280 2.22 -24.65 0.12
C LEU A 280 3.56 -23.90 0.22
N GLN A 281 3.77 -23.14 1.30
CA GLN A 281 5.01 -22.38 1.54
C GLN A 281 6.19 -23.28 1.93
N GLN A 282 5.92 -24.41 2.58
CA GLN A 282 6.92 -25.38 3.03
C GLN A 282 7.08 -26.56 2.06
N SER A 283 6.45 -26.49 0.88
CA SER A 283 6.55 -27.53 -0.16
C SER A 283 8.00 -27.79 -0.56
N LYS A 284 8.37 -29.06 -0.71
CA LYS A 284 9.64 -29.52 -1.28
C LYS A 284 9.74 -29.27 -2.79
N ARG A 285 8.62 -28.93 -3.45
CA ARG A 285 8.60 -28.54 -4.86
C ARG A 285 8.94 -27.07 -4.99
N GLU A 286 10.08 -26.77 -5.59
CA GLU A 286 10.57 -25.39 -5.74
C GLU A 286 9.57 -24.51 -6.51
N GLU A 287 8.82 -25.04 -7.48
CA GLU A 287 7.87 -24.24 -8.24
C GLU A 287 6.71 -23.74 -7.37
N LEU A 288 6.19 -24.60 -6.48
CA LEU A 288 5.13 -24.24 -5.53
C LEU A 288 5.68 -23.30 -4.46
N GLN A 289 6.81 -23.65 -3.86
CA GLN A 289 7.43 -22.83 -2.82
C GLN A 289 7.69 -21.39 -3.31
N ASN A 290 8.34 -21.22 -4.46
CA ASN A 290 8.63 -19.90 -5.02
C ASN A 290 7.35 -19.09 -5.31
N LEU A 291 6.29 -19.76 -5.79
CA LEU A 291 5.03 -19.12 -6.13
C LEU A 291 4.29 -18.61 -4.88
N PHE A 292 4.30 -19.34 -3.76
CA PHE A 292 3.54 -18.99 -2.54
C PHE A 292 4.36 -18.24 -1.48
N GLN A 293 5.68 -18.46 -1.40
CA GLN A 293 6.54 -17.82 -0.41
C GLN A 293 6.67 -16.30 -0.61
N ALA A 294 6.69 -15.83 -1.87
CA ALA A 294 6.67 -14.40 -2.18
C ALA A 294 5.44 -13.68 -1.59
N ARG A 295 4.32 -14.40 -1.45
CA ARG A 295 3.01 -13.87 -1.03
C ARG A 295 2.71 -14.06 0.46
N ALA A 296 3.55 -14.81 1.18
CA ALA A 296 3.40 -15.08 2.61
C ALA A 296 3.40 -13.80 3.48
N LYS A 297 4.06 -12.73 3.02
CA LYS A 297 4.19 -11.44 3.72
C LYS A 297 2.91 -10.59 3.69
N LEU A 298 1.94 -10.93 2.83
CA LEU A 298 0.67 -10.21 2.71
C LEU A 298 -0.40 -10.87 3.61
N PRO A 299 -1.23 -10.07 4.32
CA PRO A 299 -2.41 -10.59 5.00
C PRO A 299 -3.30 -11.40 4.02
N PRO A 300 -3.92 -12.51 4.44
CA PRO A 300 -4.68 -13.41 3.55
C PRO A 300 -5.68 -12.67 2.65
N VAL A 301 -6.44 -11.72 3.21
CA VAL A 301 -7.44 -10.93 2.49
C VAL A 301 -6.85 -10.01 1.41
N CYS A 302 -5.56 -9.69 1.52
CA CYS A 302 -4.84 -8.82 0.60
C CYS A 302 -4.05 -9.59 -0.47
N ARG A 303 -3.96 -10.93 -0.40
CA ARG A 303 -3.12 -11.74 -1.31
C ARG A 303 -3.62 -11.76 -2.75
N ALA A 304 -4.92 -11.54 -2.98
CA ALA A 304 -5.53 -11.54 -4.32
C ALA A 304 -5.55 -10.15 -5.00
N VAL A 305 -5.28 -9.08 -4.26
CA VAL A 305 -5.50 -7.72 -4.78
C VAL A 305 -4.29 -7.26 -5.60
N ALA A 306 -4.53 -7.11 -6.91
CA ALA A 306 -3.61 -6.54 -7.89
C ALA A 306 -3.00 -5.20 -7.44
N GLY A 307 -1.69 -5.02 -7.62
CA GLY A 307 -1.03 -3.73 -7.39
C GLY A 307 -0.73 -3.40 -5.92
N LEU A 308 -0.97 -4.31 -4.98
CA LEU A 308 -0.39 -4.20 -3.64
C LEU A 308 1.14 -4.36 -3.63
N GLU A 309 1.65 -5.13 -4.58
CA GLU A 309 3.08 -5.39 -4.81
C GLU A 309 3.72 -4.34 -5.74
N GLY A 310 2.92 -3.45 -6.33
CA GLY A 310 3.39 -2.41 -7.24
C GLY A 310 3.95 -1.20 -6.49
N THR A 311 5.13 -0.71 -6.88
CA THR A 311 5.74 0.52 -6.37
C THR A 311 5.08 1.81 -6.89
N SER A 312 4.09 1.70 -7.78
CA SER A 312 3.35 2.84 -8.31
C SER A 312 2.52 3.52 -7.22
N GLN A 313 2.56 4.86 -7.19
CA GLN A 313 1.81 5.69 -6.22
C GLN A 313 0.31 5.35 -6.17
N GLN A 314 -0.31 5.05 -7.31
CA GLN A 314 -1.73 4.69 -7.37
C GLN A 314 -2.01 3.33 -6.72
N ALA A 315 -1.08 2.39 -6.88
CA ALA A 315 -1.15 1.04 -6.32
C ALA A 315 -1.00 1.09 -4.78
N LEU A 316 -0.03 1.87 -4.29
CA LEU A 316 0.14 2.20 -2.88
C LEU A 316 -1.09 2.92 -2.30
N HIS A 317 -1.72 3.80 -3.07
CA HIS A 317 -2.92 4.51 -2.64
C HIS A 317 -4.13 3.58 -2.50
N ARG A 318 -4.37 2.69 -3.46
CA ARG A 318 -5.41 1.65 -3.37
C ARG A 318 -5.15 0.72 -2.18
N SER A 319 -3.90 0.29 -2.02
CA SER A 319 -3.46 -0.49 -0.86
C SER A 319 -3.76 0.21 0.47
N ARG A 320 -3.53 1.52 0.56
CA ARG A 320 -3.80 2.31 1.77
C ARG A 320 -5.28 2.35 2.11
N VAL A 321 -6.16 2.52 1.13
CA VAL A 321 -7.61 2.55 1.36
C VAL A 321 -8.10 1.21 1.87
N VAL A 322 -7.67 0.14 1.22
CA VAL A 322 -8.01 -1.24 1.61
C VAL A 322 -7.51 -1.51 3.03
N ARG A 323 -6.24 -1.23 3.33
CA ARG A 323 -5.67 -1.38 4.68
C ARG A 323 -6.41 -0.56 5.74
N ARG A 324 -6.82 0.68 5.43
CA ARG A 324 -7.57 1.54 6.36
C ARG A 324 -8.95 0.95 6.69
N ALA A 325 -9.65 0.39 5.71
CA ALA A 325 -10.94 -0.28 5.95
C ALA A 325 -10.78 -1.54 6.84
N PHE A 326 -9.67 -2.25 6.69
CA PHE A 326 -9.35 -3.40 7.57
C PHE A 326 -8.82 -2.99 8.96
N ALA A 327 -8.26 -1.78 9.11
CA ALA A 327 -7.76 -1.27 10.40
C ALA A 327 -8.90 -1.10 11.42
N SER A 328 -10.09 -0.64 11.01
CA SER A 328 -11.27 -0.58 11.88
C SER A 328 -11.82 -1.95 12.31
N GLY A 329 -11.32 -3.05 11.73
CA GLY A 329 -11.75 -4.42 11.99
C GLY A 329 -10.65 -5.34 12.53
N VAL A 330 -9.53 -4.80 13.04
CA VAL A 330 -8.36 -5.59 13.48
C VAL A 330 -8.73 -6.63 14.54
N ALA A 331 -9.63 -6.30 15.47
CA ALA A 331 -10.12 -7.27 16.45
C ALA A 331 -10.88 -8.45 15.78
N ALA A 332 -11.65 -8.20 14.73
CA ALA A 332 -12.34 -9.24 13.96
C ALA A 332 -11.36 -10.06 13.09
N LEU A 333 -10.33 -9.44 12.51
CA LEU A 333 -9.24 -10.14 11.82
C LEU A 333 -8.44 -11.04 12.77
N LYS A 334 -8.10 -10.55 13.97
CA LYS A 334 -7.44 -11.34 15.01
C LYS A 334 -8.31 -12.54 15.43
N ARG A 335 -9.62 -12.34 15.50
CA ARG A 335 -10.62 -13.38 15.82
C ARG A 335 -10.91 -14.34 14.67
N LYS A 336 -10.34 -14.11 13.46
CA LYS A 336 -10.51 -14.94 12.25
C LYS A 336 -11.98 -15.23 11.89
N ALA A 337 -12.88 -14.31 12.19
CA ALA A 337 -14.32 -14.52 12.04
C ALA A 337 -14.76 -14.34 10.56
N PRO A 338 -15.31 -15.38 9.90
CA PRO A 338 -15.69 -15.33 8.49
C PRO A 338 -16.74 -14.26 8.16
N CYS A 339 -17.79 -14.09 8.97
CA CYS A 339 -18.86 -13.13 8.65
C CYS A 339 -18.35 -11.69 8.75
N ALA A 340 -17.55 -11.38 9.77
CA ALA A 340 -16.87 -10.09 9.85
C ALA A 340 -15.87 -9.84 8.71
N GLN A 341 -15.21 -10.88 8.18
CA GLN A 341 -14.32 -10.73 7.03
C GLN A 341 -15.09 -10.34 5.76
N ILE A 342 -16.27 -10.92 5.52
CA ILE A 342 -17.14 -10.58 4.38
C ILE A 342 -17.58 -9.11 4.46
N LYS A 343 -18.00 -8.65 5.65
CA LYS A 343 -18.32 -7.24 5.89
C LYS A 343 -17.13 -6.33 5.53
N LEU A 344 -15.95 -6.61 6.09
CA LEU A 344 -14.77 -5.76 5.90
C LEU A 344 -14.32 -5.69 4.44
N GLN A 345 -14.46 -6.79 3.68
CA GLN A 345 -14.23 -6.80 2.24
C GLN A 345 -15.19 -5.84 1.51
N MET A 346 -16.47 -5.84 1.86
CA MET A 346 -17.45 -4.90 1.30
C MET A 346 -17.18 -3.45 1.71
N ASP A 347 -16.77 -3.20 2.94
CA ASP A 347 -16.37 -1.86 3.42
C ASP A 347 -15.15 -1.33 2.66
N ALA A 348 -14.16 -2.19 2.40
CA ALA A 348 -12.99 -1.85 1.60
C ALA A 348 -13.37 -1.51 0.15
N LEU A 349 -14.26 -2.30 -0.46
CA LEU A 349 -14.77 -2.05 -1.81
C LEU A 349 -15.53 -0.72 -1.89
N ILE A 350 -16.47 -0.46 -0.98
CA ILE A 350 -17.25 0.78 -0.95
C ILE A 350 -16.37 2.00 -0.71
N SER A 351 -15.36 1.88 0.17
CA SER A 351 -14.40 2.95 0.43
C SER A 351 -13.55 3.28 -0.80
N LEU A 352 -13.20 2.27 -1.60
CA LEU A 352 -12.48 2.45 -2.87
C LEU A 352 -13.37 3.16 -3.90
N LEU A 353 -14.63 2.72 -4.03
CA LEU A 353 -15.60 3.25 -4.97
C LEU A 353 -15.98 4.71 -4.67
N SER A 354 -16.25 5.03 -3.41
CA SER A 354 -16.71 6.36 -2.96
C SER A 354 -15.75 7.51 -3.31
N ARG A 355 -14.49 7.21 -3.63
CA ARG A 355 -13.46 8.19 -3.99
C ARG A 355 -13.34 8.42 -5.50
N SER A 356 -14.12 7.70 -6.29
CA SER A 356 -14.12 7.77 -7.75
C SER A 356 -15.43 8.35 -8.29
N GLN A 357 -15.43 8.74 -9.57
CA GLN A 357 -16.67 9.14 -10.24
C GLN A 357 -17.50 7.90 -10.58
N LEU A 358 -18.56 7.67 -9.81
CA LEU A 358 -19.42 6.50 -9.92
C LEU A 358 -20.39 6.60 -11.11
N HIS A 359 -20.49 5.49 -11.85
CA HIS A 359 -21.47 5.27 -12.90
C HIS A 359 -22.17 3.93 -12.64
N PHE A 360 -23.49 3.93 -12.60
CA PHE A 360 -24.30 2.75 -12.30
C PHE A 360 -24.96 2.21 -13.56
N ILE A 361 -24.87 0.91 -13.78
CA ILE A 361 -25.54 0.19 -14.87
C ILE A 361 -26.46 -0.85 -14.24
N HIS A 362 -27.77 -0.61 -14.30
CA HIS A 362 -28.77 -1.54 -13.76
C HIS A 362 -29.15 -2.56 -14.84
N CYS A 363 -28.80 -3.83 -14.62
CA CYS A 363 -29.18 -4.94 -15.49
C CYS A 363 -30.43 -5.62 -14.93
N LEU A 364 -31.51 -5.69 -15.71
CA LEU A 364 -32.79 -6.26 -15.29
C LEU A 364 -33.03 -7.61 -15.98
N VAL A 365 -33.57 -8.57 -15.23
CA VAL A 365 -33.89 -9.91 -15.74
C VAL A 365 -35.32 -9.91 -16.30
N PRO A 366 -35.52 -10.18 -17.60
CA PRO A 366 -36.82 -10.05 -18.26
C PRO A 366 -37.82 -11.19 -17.94
N THR A 367 -37.35 -12.38 -17.54
CA THR A 367 -38.19 -13.56 -17.28
C THR A 367 -37.71 -14.33 -16.06
N SER A 368 -38.62 -14.58 -15.12
CA SER A 368 -38.40 -15.34 -13.86
C SER A 368 -38.51 -16.86 -14.04
N VAL A 369 -38.64 -17.36 -15.27
CA VAL A 369 -38.88 -18.78 -15.53
C VAL A 369 -38.07 -19.23 -16.73
N GLU A 370 -36.93 -19.89 -16.47
CA GLU A 370 -36.40 -20.88 -17.39
C GLU A 370 -37.39 -22.05 -17.45
N SER A 371 -38.43 -21.91 -18.27
CA SER A 371 -39.43 -22.95 -18.44
C SER A 371 -38.85 -24.05 -19.35
N LYS A 372 -38.39 -25.12 -18.69
CA LYS A 372 -38.41 -26.52 -19.14
C LYS A 372 -37.73 -26.87 -20.48
N THR A 373 -36.50 -27.40 -20.38
CA THR A 373 -36.09 -28.71 -20.95
C THR A 373 -34.97 -29.22 -20.04
N GLY A 374 -35.16 -30.27 -19.27
CA GLY A 374 -35.03 -31.65 -19.72
C GLY A 374 -33.76 -32.23 -19.09
N GLN A 375 -33.89 -33.34 -18.39
CA GLN A 375 -32.79 -34.08 -17.76
C GLN A 375 -31.63 -34.35 -18.72
N GLY A 376 -30.39 -34.29 -18.20
CA GLY A 376 -29.29 -35.11 -18.68
C GLY A 376 -28.29 -34.42 -19.62
N THR A 377 -27.02 -34.45 -19.17
CA THR A 377 -25.77 -34.31 -19.93
C THR A 377 -25.32 -32.92 -20.39
N SER A 378 -24.17 -32.54 -19.84
CA SER A 378 -23.30 -31.44 -20.23
C SER A 378 -22.66 -31.69 -21.60
N SER A 379 -22.98 -30.87 -22.59
CA SER A 379 -22.09 -30.58 -23.72
C SER A 379 -22.25 -29.13 -24.15
N PRO A 380 -21.15 -28.40 -24.45
CA PRO A 380 -21.22 -27.00 -24.87
C PRO A 380 -21.80 -26.90 -26.30
N PRO A 381 -22.56 -25.84 -26.62
CA PRO A 381 -23.13 -25.66 -27.95
C PRO A 381 -22.03 -25.27 -28.95
N GLN A 382 -21.92 -26.00 -30.05
CA GLN A 382 -21.12 -25.61 -31.21
C GLN A 382 -21.83 -24.51 -32.02
N PRO A 383 -21.09 -23.61 -32.70
CA PRO A 383 -21.67 -22.56 -33.53
C PRO A 383 -21.84 -23.06 -34.97
N GLY A 384 -23.07 -23.22 -35.43
CA GLY A 384 -23.35 -23.48 -36.84
C GLY A 384 -24.78 -23.92 -37.10
N GLY A 385 -25.61 -23.02 -37.65
CA GLY A 385 -26.94 -23.36 -38.14
C GLY A 385 -27.93 -22.20 -38.06
N ASP A 386 -27.91 -21.33 -39.06
CA ASP A 386 -28.99 -20.38 -39.36
C ASP A 386 -30.28 -21.16 -39.68
N GLN A 387 -31.20 -21.28 -38.71
CA GLN A 387 -32.60 -21.59 -38.99
C GLN A 387 -33.52 -20.74 -38.11
N GLY A 388 -34.21 -19.80 -38.77
CA GLY A 388 -35.57 -19.36 -38.44
C GLY A 388 -35.86 -19.00 -36.98
N ARG A 389 -35.35 -17.85 -36.51
CA ARG A 389 -35.92 -17.16 -35.35
C ARG A 389 -37.34 -16.71 -35.68
N THR A 390 -38.33 -17.56 -35.45
CA THR A 390 -39.69 -17.11 -35.19
C THR A 390 -39.62 -16.23 -33.95
N ASN A 391 -39.72 -14.91 -34.15
CA ASN A 391 -39.87 -13.91 -33.10
C ASN A 391 -41.13 -14.18 -32.27
N LYS A 392 -41.09 -15.18 -31.39
CA LYS A 392 -41.92 -15.13 -30.19
C LYS A 392 -41.27 -14.07 -29.29
N PRO A 393 -41.93 -12.93 -29.01
CA PRO A 393 -41.37 -11.98 -28.06
C PRO A 393 -41.11 -12.72 -26.75
N LEU A 394 -39.93 -12.53 -26.16
CA LEU A 394 -39.67 -13.02 -24.80
C LEU A 394 -40.84 -12.59 -23.93
N ALA A 395 -41.55 -13.56 -23.34
CA ALA A 395 -42.71 -13.29 -22.52
C ALA A 395 -42.25 -12.59 -21.24
N LEU A 396 -42.25 -11.25 -21.26
CA LEU A 396 -41.80 -10.43 -20.15
C LEU A 396 -42.63 -10.71 -18.89
N ASP A 397 -41.96 -11.03 -17.80
CA ASP A 397 -42.60 -11.13 -16.49
C ASP A 397 -42.79 -9.72 -15.92
N ILE A 398 -43.94 -9.12 -16.25
CA ILE A 398 -44.27 -7.74 -15.86
C ILE A 398 -44.25 -7.57 -14.33
N PRO A 399 -44.86 -8.45 -13.51
CA PRO A 399 -44.73 -8.40 -12.06
C PRO A 399 -43.27 -8.40 -11.57
N ALA A 400 -42.44 -9.34 -12.03
CA ALA A 400 -41.04 -9.41 -11.60
C ALA A 400 -40.24 -8.17 -12.02
N LEU A 401 -40.49 -7.62 -13.21
CA LEU A 401 -39.85 -6.39 -13.67
C LEU A 401 -40.28 -5.17 -12.85
N ARG A 402 -41.55 -5.08 -12.43
CA ARG A 402 -42.03 -3.99 -11.56
C ARG A 402 -41.33 -4.03 -10.20
N VAL A 403 -41.17 -5.22 -9.62
CA VAL A 403 -40.43 -5.41 -8.37
C VAL A 403 -38.96 -4.98 -8.53
N GLN A 404 -38.28 -5.42 -9.60
CA GLN A 404 -36.89 -5.03 -9.86
C GLN A 404 -36.73 -3.51 -10.07
N LEU A 405 -37.64 -2.87 -10.83
CA LEU A 405 -37.59 -1.42 -11.10
C LEU A 405 -37.80 -0.59 -9.84
N ALA A 406 -38.77 -0.97 -9.02
CA ALA A 406 -39.06 -0.31 -7.76
C ALA A 406 -37.97 -0.58 -6.72
N GLY A 407 -37.54 -1.83 -6.58
CA GLY A 407 -36.49 -2.29 -5.67
C GLY A 407 -35.12 -1.64 -5.91
N CYS A 408 -34.84 -1.24 -7.15
CA CYS A 408 -33.62 -0.53 -7.52
C CYS A 408 -33.73 1.01 -7.44
N HIS A 409 -34.88 1.59 -7.05
CA HIS A 409 -35.14 3.04 -7.05
C HIS A 409 -34.90 3.74 -8.41
N ILE A 410 -35.11 3.04 -9.52
CA ILE A 410 -34.84 3.60 -10.86
C ILE A 410 -35.82 4.74 -11.16
N LEU A 411 -37.09 4.60 -10.77
CA LEU A 411 -38.13 5.62 -11.01
C LEU A 411 -37.87 6.89 -10.18
N GLU A 412 -37.50 6.73 -8.91
CA GLU A 412 -37.14 7.81 -8.00
C GLU A 412 -35.91 8.55 -8.52
N ALA A 413 -34.91 7.82 -9.01
CA ALA A 413 -33.71 8.41 -9.60
C ALA A 413 -34.04 9.23 -10.85
N LEU A 414 -34.94 8.72 -11.71
CA LEU A 414 -35.44 9.46 -12.87
C LEU A 414 -36.25 10.70 -12.47
N ARG A 415 -37.05 10.63 -11.40
CA ARG A 415 -37.78 11.79 -10.86
C ARG A 415 -36.82 12.86 -10.37
N LEU A 416 -35.79 12.48 -9.60
CA LEU A 416 -34.73 13.40 -9.17
C LEU A 416 -33.98 13.99 -10.37
N HIS A 417 -33.63 13.17 -11.37
CA HIS A 417 -32.96 13.63 -12.58
C HIS A 417 -33.79 14.64 -13.38
N ARG A 418 -35.11 14.48 -13.42
CA ARG A 418 -36.04 15.43 -14.07
C ARG A 418 -36.26 16.69 -13.25
N ALA A 419 -36.42 16.57 -11.93
CA ALA A 419 -36.68 17.68 -11.02
C ALA A 419 -35.42 18.55 -10.81
N GLY A 420 -34.28 17.91 -10.55
CA GLY A 420 -32.97 18.53 -10.35
C GLY A 420 -32.19 18.74 -11.64
N TYR A 421 -30.87 18.80 -11.54
CA TYR A 421 -29.95 19.09 -12.64
C TYR A 421 -29.02 17.91 -12.89
N ALA A 422 -29.05 17.40 -14.11
CA ALA A 422 -28.35 16.19 -14.52
C ALA A 422 -26.82 16.37 -14.56
N GLU A 423 -26.37 17.54 -14.99
CA GLU A 423 -24.96 17.84 -15.22
C GLU A 423 -24.57 19.06 -14.40
N HIS A 424 -23.33 19.08 -13.91
CA HIS A 424 -22.77 20.24 -13.23
C HIS A 424 -21.28 20.36 -13.52
N MET A 425 -20.75 21.59 -13.49
CA MET A 425 -19.33 21.85 -13.69
C MET A 425 -18.90 23.14 -12.98
N GLY A 426 -17.62 23.25 -12.62
CA GLY A 426 -17.10 24.46 -11.96
C GLY A 426 -17.24 25.71 -12.83
N LEU A 427 -17.40 26.88 -12.21
CA LEU A 427 -17.57 28.16 -12.92
C LEU A 427 -16.42 28.44 -13.91
N ALA A 428 -15.16 28.33 -13.46
CA ALA A 428 -13.97 28.43 -14.31
C ALA A 428 -14.03 27.51 -15.55
N GLN A 429 -14.45 26.26 -15.33
CA GLN A 429 -14.49 25.24 -16.36
C GLN A 429 -15.59 25.54 -17.37
N PHE A 430 -16.79 25.91 -16.92
CA PHE A 430 -17.90 26.31 -17.79
C PHE A 430 -17.48 27.47 -18.69
N ARG A 431 -16.92 28.53 -18.08
CA ARG A 431 -16.45 29.72 -18.81
C ARG A 431 -15.41 29.38 -19.86
N ARG A 432 -14.29 28.74 -19.48
CA ARG A 432 -13.20 28.41 -20.44
C ARG A 432 -13.69 27.53 -21.58
N ARG A 433 -14.64 26.63 -21.30
CA ARG A 433 -15.18 25.70 -22.29
C ARG A 433 -16.11 26.40 -23.28
N PHE A 434 -17.01 27.27 -22.80
CA PHE A 434 -18.09 27.84 -23.61
C PHE A 434 -17.94 29.32 -23.98
N GLN A 435 -16.94 30.04 -23.48
CA GLN A 435 -16.70 31.45 -23.82
C GLN A 435 -16.53 31.70 -25.32
N VAL A 436 -16.11 30.70 -26.10
CA VAL A 436 -15.99 30.78 -27.57
C VAL A 436 -17.34 31.04 -28.26
N LEU A 437 -18.44 30.69 -27.59
CA LEU A 437 -19.79 30.96 -28.08
C LEU A 437 -20.15 32.46 -28.04
N ASP A 438 -19.43 33.25 -27.24
CA ASP A 438 -19.59 34.71 -27.17
C ASP A 438 -18.26 35.42 -27.51
N PRO A 439 -18.04 35.77 -28.80
CA PRO A 439 -16.84 36.49 -29.23
C PRO A 439 -16.68 37.89 -28.63
N LEU A 440 -17.76 38.52 -28.18
CA LEU A 440 -17.71 39.85 -27.57
C LEU A 440 -17.23 39.77 -26.13
N LEU A 441 -17.74 38.78 -25.38
CA LEU A 441 -17.27 38.48 -24.03
C LEU A 441 -15.80 38.07 -24.04
N LEU A 442 -15.37 37.23 -25.00
CA LEU A 442 -13.97 36.82 -25.12
C LEU A 442 -13.01 38.01 -25.23
N LYS A 443 -13.34 39.00 -26.08
CA LYS A 443 -12.53 40.23 -26.24
C LYS A 443 -12.47 41.08 -24.97
N LYS A 444 -13.58 41.17 -24.22
CA LYS A 444 -13.62 41.88 -22.94
C LYS A 444 -12.77 41.19 -21.87
N LEU A 445 -12.85 39.86 -21.82
CA LEU A 445 -12.08 39.02 -20.89
C LEU A 445 -10.58 39.08 -21.17
N ASP A 446 -10.17 39.04 -22.44
CA ASP A 446 -8.75 39.15 -22.83
C ASP A 446 -8.16 40.53 -22.49
N SER A 447 -9.00 41.56 -22.34
CA SER A 447 -8.59 42.93 -22.00
C SER A 447 -8.54 43.23 -20.49
N THR A 448 -8.94 42.29 -19.61
CA THR A 448 -8.97 42.48 -18.14
C THR A 448 -7.97 41.57 -17.44
N PRO A 449 -6.79 42.07 -16.99
CA PRO A 449 -5.71 41.23 -16.48
C PRO A 449 -5.79 40.83 -14.99
N GLU A 450 -6.68 41.39 -14.16
CA GLU A 450 -6.70 41.11 -12.71
C GLU A 450 -8.10 40.81 -12.14
N GLY A 451 -8.20 39.75 -11.33
CA GLY A 451 -9.33 39.50 -10.42
C GLY A 451 -10.69 39.21 -11.07
N LEU A 452 -10.74 38.33 -12.08
CA LEU A 452 -12.00 38.03 -12.77
C LEU A 452 -13.01 37.35 -11.84
N ASP A 453 -14.16 37.99 -11.62
CA ASP A 453 -15.30 37.38 -10.94
C ASP A 453 -15.94 36.32 -11.87
N GLU A 454 -15.56 35.05 -11.64
CA GLU A 454 -15.98 33.94 -12.49
C GLU A 454 -17.51 33.77 -12.52
N ARG A 455 -18.19 34.09 -11.42
CA ARG A 455 -19.65 33.99 -11.33
C ARG A 455 -20.31 35.01 -12.25
N LYS A 456 -19.89 36.28 -12.18
CA LYS A 456 -20.42 37.33 -13.07
C LYS A 456 -20.13 37.03 -14.54
N ALA A 457 -18.92 36.59 -14.85
CA ALA A 457 -18.55 36.24 -16.23
C ALA A 457 -19.40 35.08 -16.77
N VAL A 458 -19.74 34.09 -15.94
CA VAL A 458 -20.65 33.00 -16.30
C VAL A 458 -22.09 33.49 -16.43
N GLU A 459 -22.56 34.37 -15.54
CA GLU A 459 -23.90 34.96 -15.62
C GLU A 459 -24.08 35.78 -16.91
N GLU A 460 -23.08 36.59 -17.30
CA GLU A 460 -23.06 37.29 -18.60
C GLU A 460 -23.05 36.32 -19.78
N LEU A 461 -22.21 35.28 -19.72
CA LEU A 461 -22.18 34.25 -20.77
C LEU A 461 -23.55 33.56 -20.92
N LEU A 462 -24.20 33.22 -19.82
CA LEU A 462 -25.52 32.59 -19.82
C LEU A 462 -26.62 33.51 -20.40
N GLN A 463 -26.50 34.83 -20.24
CA GLN A 463 -27.39 35.80 -20.89
C GLN A 463 -27.22 35.78 -22.40
N THR A 464 -25.98 35.73 -22.92
CA THR A 464 -25.74 35.66 -24.37
C THR A 464 -26.15 34.31 -24.96
N LEU A 465 -26.03 33.21 -24.21
CA LEU A 465 -26.39 31.87 -24.66
C LEU A 465 -27.91 31.65 -24.79
N ASP A 466 -28.73 32.58 -24.29
CA ASP A 466 -30.21 32.56 -24.33
C ASP A 466 -30.79 31.18 -23.93
N LEU A 467 -30.35 30.70 -22.77
CA LEU A 467 -30.83 29.45 -22.18
C LEU A 467 -32.05 29.73 -21.31
N GLU A 468 -33.03 28.83 -21.35
CA GLU A 468 -34.20 28.92 -20.46
C GLU A 468 -33.76 28.97 -18.99
N LYS A 469 -34.30 29.90 -18.20
CA LYS A 469 -33.97 30.06 -16.77
C LYS A 469 -34.21 28.80 -15.92
N LYS A 470 -35.10 27.91 -16.36
CA LYS A 470 -35.35 26.61 -15.70
C LYS A 470 -34.35 25.52 -16.08
N ALA A 471 -33.61 25.72 -17.17
CA ALA A 471 -32.64 24.78 -17.69
C ALA A 471 -31.25 24.91 -17.04
N VAL A 472 -30.97 26.05 -16.40
CA VAL A 472 -29.68 26.36 -15.76
C VAL A 472 -29.89 26.98 -14.39
N ALA A 473 -29.10 26.55 -13.42
CA ALA A 473 -28.93 27.23 -12.14
C ALA A 473 -27.44 27.50 -11.87
N VAL A 474 -27.13 28.66 -11.31
CA VAL A 474 -25.77 29.05 -10.91
C VAL A 474 -25.70 28.95 -9.40
N GLY A 475 -24.86 28.04 -8.91
CA GLY A 475 -24.55 27.88 -7.49
C GLY A 475 -23.43 28.81 -7.03
N HIS A 476 -22.91 28.55 -5.83
CA HIS A 476 -21.77 29.28 -5.25
C HIS A 476 -20.46 29.02 -6.01
N SER A 477 -20.21 27.77 -6.41
CA SER A 477 -18.96 27.35 -7.05
C SER A 477 -19.15 26.63 -8.39
N GLN A 478 -20.37 26.22 -8.71
CA GLN A 478 -20.68 25.36 -9.86
C GLN A 478 -21.92 25.85 -10.64
N VAL A 479 -21.94 25.56 -11.94
CA VAL A 479 -23.11 25.71 -12.82
C VAL A 479 -23.80 24.37 -12.94
N PHE A 480 -25.12 24.37 -12.81
CA PHE A 480 -25.98 23.20 -12.87
C PHE A 480 -26.90 23.28 -14.07
N LEU A 481 -26.95 22.21 -14.86
CA LEU A 481 -27.57 22.16 -16.18
C LEU A 481 -28.53 20.98 -16.28
N LYS A 482 -29.69 21.19 -16.90
CA LYS A 482 -30.61 20.10 -17.27
C LYS A 482 -29.98 19.20 -18.33
N ALA A 483 -30.45 17.96 -18.38
CA ALA A 483 -29.98 16.97 -19.34
C ALA A 483 -30.06 17.48 -20.78
N GLY A 484 -28.99 17.29 -21.55
CA GLY A 484 -28.92 17.66 -22.97
C GLY A 484 -28.52 19.11 -23.25
N VAL A 485 -28.48 20.00 -22.24
CA VAL A 485 -28.04 21.39 -22.44
C VAL A 485 -26.56 21.45 -22.80
N VAL A 486 -25.68 20.72 -22.09
CA VAL A 486 -24.24 20.66 -22.42
C VAL A 486 -24.02 20.10 -23.81
N SER A 487 -24.77 19.05 -24.18
CA SER A 487 -24.70 18.46 -25.53
C SER A 487 -25.15 19.43 -26.63
N ARG A 488 -26.09 20.33 -26.34
CA ARG A 488 -26.49 21.41 -27.27
C ARG A 488 -25.38 22.47 -27.38
N LEU A 489 -24.81 22.92 -26.26
CA LEU A 489 -23.73 23.91 -26.23
C LEU A 489 -22.46 23.40 -26.91
N GLU A 490 -22.10 22.13 -26.71
CA GLU A 490 -20.96 21.50 -27.39
C GLU A 490 -21.15 21.45 -28.91
N ARG A 491 -22.35 21.10 -29.39
CA ARG A 491 -22.65 21.14 -30.84
C ARG A 491 -22.53 22.55 -31.42
N GLN A 492 -22.94 23.59 -30.69
CA GLN A 492 -22.77 24.98 -31.14
C GLN A 492 -21.29 25.37 -31.17
N ARG A 493 -20.54 24.98 -30.14
CA ARG A 493 -19.11 25.25 -30.02
C ARG A 493 -18.33 24.55 -31.12
N GLU A 494 -18.64 23.29 -31.38
CA GLU A 494 -18.05 22.50 -32.45
C GLU A 494 -18.26 23.18 -33.81
N LYS A 495 -19.47 23.68 -34.10
CA LYS A 495 -19.74 24.41 -35.35
C LYS A 495 -18.85 25.63 -35.54
N LEU A 496 -18.65 26.44 -34.49
CA LEU A 496 -17.79 27.64 -34.56
C LEU A 496 -16.30 27.26 -34.66
N VAL A 497 -15.87 26.29 -33.87
CA VAL A 497 -14.47 25.88 -33.78
C VAL A 497 -14.02 25.08 -35.01
N SER A 498 -14.92 24.32 -35.65
CA SER A 498 -14.62 23.46 -36.81
C SER A 498 -13.92 24.20 -37.94
N ARG A 499 -14.36 25.43 -38.27
CA ARG A 499 -13.71 26.23 -39.33
C ARG A 499 -12.25 26.53 -39.02
N ASN A 500 -11.94 26.90 -37.77
CA ASN A 500 -10.58 27.18 -37.35
C ASN A 500 -9.72 25.91 -37.28
N ILE A 501 -10.30 24.79 -36.84
CA ILE A 501 -9.62 23.48 -36.86
C ILE A 501 -9.28 23.08 -38.30
N ILE A 502 -10.18 23.24 -39.26
CA ILE A 502 -9.92 22.91 -40.67
C ILE A 502 -8.76 23.77 -41.22
N LEU A 503 -8.73 25.07 -40.92
CA LEU A 503 -7.63 25.95 -41.33
C LEU A 503 -6.30 25.53 -40.70
N PHE A 504 -6.30 25.20 -39.42
CA PHE A 504 -5.11 24.70 -38.72
C PHE A 504 -4.64 23.36 -39.31
N GLN A 505 -5.55 22.40 -39.52
CA GLN A 505 -5.26 21.13 -40.16
C GLN A 505 -4.69 21.31 -41.58
N ALA A 506 -5.26 22.23 -42.37
CA ALA A 506 -4.75 22.56 -43.70
C ALA A 506 -3.34 23.17 -43.64
N ALA A 507 -3.08 24.05 -42.66
CA ALA A 507 -1.74 24.61 -42.44
C ALA A 507 -0.72 23.53 -42.06
N CYS A 508 -1.06 22.62 -41.12
CA CYS A 508 -0.21 21.50 -40.71
C CYS A 508 0.04 20.52 -41.86
N ARG A 509 -1.01 20.09 -42.58
CA ARG A 509 -0.88 19.21 -43.76
C ARG A 509 -0.05 19.87 -44.85
N GLY A 510 -0.27 21.16 -45.10
CA GLY A 510 0.52 21.94 -46.05
C GLY A 510 1.99 22.05 -45.62
N PHE A 511 2.27 22.22 -44.34
CA PHE A 511 3.64 22.25 -43.80
C PHE A 511 4.36 20.91 -44.02
N LEU A 512 3.73 19.79 -43.64
CA LEU A 512 4.27 18.45 -43.83
C LEU A 512 4.49 18.14 -45.32
N SER A 513 3.50 18.41 -46.17
CA SER A 513 3.60 18.19 -47.62
C SER A 513 4.69 19.03 -48.27
N ARG A 514 4.87 20.29 -47.86
CA ARG A 514 5.99 21.13 -48.35
C ARG A 514 7.35 20.58 -47.90
N GLN A 515 7.45 20.03 -46.68
CA GLN A 515 8.68 19.41 -46.20
C GLN A 515 9.02 18.14 -46.98
N GLU A 516 8.02 17.30 -47.27
CA GLU A 516 8.17 16.12 -48.13
C GLU A 516 8.52 16.50 -49.58
N CYS A 517 7.84 17.49 -50.16
CA CYS A 517 8.14 17.98 -51.49
C CYS A 517 9.56 18.55 -51.60
N LYS A 518 10.04 19.27 -50.57
CA LYS A 518 11.45 19.70 -50.49
C LYS A 518 12.39 18.49 -50.51
N LYS A 519 12.13 17.45 -49.71
CA LYS A 519 12.92 16.21 -49.72
C LYS A 519 12.90 15.55 -51.10
N LEU A 520 11.74 15.44 -51.76
CA LEU A 520 11.60 14.85 -53.09
C LEU A 520 12.30 15.66 -54.18
N LYS A 521 12.23 17.00 -54.12
CA LYS A 521 12.96 17.89 -55.04
C LYS A 521 14.47 17.71 -54.91
N ILE A 522 14.98 17.65 -53.68
CA ILE A 522 16.40 17.39 -53.42
C ILE A 522 16.79 16.00 -53.94
N ARG A 523 15.99 14.96 -53.68
CA ARG A 523 16.23 13.61 -54.21
C ARG A 523 16.24 13.57 -55.74
N ARG A 524 15.31 14.25 -56.40
CA ARG A 524 15.26 14.35 -57.86
C ARG A 524 16.49 15.06 -58.43
N LEU A 525 16.88 16.21 -57.84
CA LEU A 525 18.06 16.94 -58.26
C LEU A 525 19.33 16.12 -58.04
N ALA A 526 19.47 15.47 -56.89
CA ALA A 526 20.59 14.57 -56.61
C ALA A 526 20.64 13.42 -57.61
N ALA A 527 19.50 12.77 -57.92
CA ALA A 527 19.43 11.71 -58.93
C ALA A 527 19.87 12.21 -60.31
N GLN A 528 19.43 13.41 -60.72
CA GLN A 528 19.85 14.01 -61.99
C GLN A 528 21.35 14.33 -62.02
N CYS A 529 21.91 14.88 -60.94
CA CYS A 529 23.34 15.14 -60.84
C CYS A 529 24.15 13.84 -60.88
N ILE A 530 23.72 12.81 -60.16
CA ILE A 530 24.36 11.48 -60.16
C ILE A 530 24.31 10.87 -61.56
N GLN A 531 23.15 10.91 -62.23
CA GLN A 531 23.00 10.40 -63.59
C GLN A 531 23.90 11.12 -64.59
N LYS A 532 23.97 12.46 -64.53
CA LYS A 532 24.88 13.25 -65.39
C LYS A 532 26.34 12.93 -65.10
N ASN A 533 26.73 12.88 -63.83
CA ASN A 533 28.10 12.55 -63.44
C ASN A 533 28.48 11.12 -63.86
N LEU A 534 27.56 10.16 -63.74
CA LEU A 534 27.77 8.79 -64.22
C LEU A 534 27.93 8.73 -65.74
N ALA A 535 27.15 9.49 -66.50
CA ALA A 535 27.30 9.55 -67.96
C ALA A 535 28.69 10.06 -68.36
N VAL A 536 29.13 11.18 -67.79
CA VAL A 536 30.48 11.73 -68.04
C VAL A 536 31.56 10.77 -67.53
N PHE A 537 31.36 10.15 -66.36
CA PHE A 537 32.31 9.17 -65.83
C PHE A 537 32.44 7.95 -66.75
N LEU A 538 31.35 7.45 -67.33
CA LEU A 538 31.38 6.34 -68.29
C LEU A 538 32.13 6.71 -69.57
N GLU A 539 32.12 7.97 -70.00
CA GLU A 539 32.92 8.47 -71.12
C GLU A 539 34.40 8.65 -70.75
N VAL A 540 34.70 9.08 -69.52
CA VAL A 540 36.06 9.45 -69.09
C VAL A 540 36.82 8.29 -68.41
N LYS A 541 36.15 7.27 -67.89
CA LYS A 541 36.78 6.19 -67.10
C LYS A 541 37.89 5.45 -67.85
N ASP A 542 37.72 5.28 -69.16
CA ASP A 542 38.65 4.53 -70.01
C ASP A 542 39.72 5.48 -70.62
N TRP A 543 39.70 6.78 -70.31
CA TRP A 543 40.65 7.77 -70.79
C TRP A 543 42.00 7.62 -70.06
N PRO A 544 43.13 7.40 -70.75
CA PRO A 544 44.42 7.11 -70.11
C PRO A 544 44.91 8.21 -69.14
N TRP A 545 44.68 9.48 -69.46
CA TRP A 545 45.03 10.61 -68.58
C TRP A 545 44.23 10.62 -67.28
N TRP A 546 42.97 10.18 -67.32
CA TRP A 546 42.15 10.00 -66.11
C TRP A 546 42.68 8.85 -65.25
N GLY A 547 43.07 7.72 -65.86
CA GLY A 547 43.72 6.60 -65.16
C GLY A 547 45.01 7.00 -64.45
N LEU A 548 45.87 7.78 -65.12
CA LEU A 548 47.09 8.33 -64.52
C LEU A 548 46.77 9.26 -63.34
N LEU A 549 45.86 10.22 -63.51
CA LEU A 549 45.46 11.13 -62.43
C LEU A 549 44.82 10.40 -61.25
N ALA A 550 43.97 9.41 -61.51
CA ALA A 550 43.33 8.58 -60.49
C ALA A 550 44.34 7.74 -59.69
N SER A 551 45.43 7.29 -60.32
CA SER A 551 46.53 6.58 -59.66
C SER A 551 47.46 7.51 -58.86
N LEU A 552 47.66 8.76 -59.32
CA LEU A 552 48.53 9.73 -58.66
C LEU A 552 47.85 10.47 -57.50
N ARG A 553 46.54 10.72 -57.58
CA ARG A 553 45.80 11.51 -56.57
C ARG A 553 45.85 10.91 -55.14
N PRO A 554 45.74 9.58 -54.92
CA PRO A 554 45.93 8.97 -53.61
C PRO A 554 47.34 9.20 -53.04
N LEU A 555 48.36 9.31 -53.89
CA LEU A 555 49.75 9.56 -53.48
C LEU A 555 49.98 11.02 -53.03
N LEU A 556 49.07 11.94 -53.39
CA LEU A 556 49.03 13.34 -52.94
C LEU A 556 48.25 13.52 -51.61
N SER A 557 48.06 12.44 -50.85
CA SER A 557 47.32 12.36 -49.57
C SER A 557 47.55 13.46 -48.52
N PRO A 558 48.75 14.06 -48.31
CA PRO A 558 49.02 14.88 -47.12
C PRO A 558 48.12 16.11 -46.95
N THR A 559 47.75 16.76 -48.06
CA THR A 559 46.86 17.95 -48.05
C THR A 559 45.39 17.57 -47.87
N LEU A 560 44.94 16.46 -48.46
CA LEU A 560 43.58 15.93 -48.29
C LEU A 560 43.35 15.40 -46.88
N SER A 561 44.36 14.78 -46.26
CA SER A 561 44.28 14.30 -44.88
C SER A 561 44.18 15.44 -43.85
N MET A 562 44.82 16.59 -44.09
CA MET A 562 44.71 17.74 -43.18
C MET A 562 43.31 18.39 -43.20
N GLU A 563 42.68 18.52 -44.37
CA GLU A 563 41.31 19.03 -44.46
C GLU A 563 40.30 18.06 -43.85
N GLN A 564 40.47 16.76 -44.07
CA GLN A 564 39.65 15.73 -43.43
C GLN A 564 39.83 15.71 -41.92
N LEU A 565 41.06 15.87 -41.41
CA LEU A 565 41.35 15.95 -39.99
C LEU A 565 40.64 17.16 -39.36
N ARG A 566 40.75 18.35 -39.97
CA ARG A 566 40.04 19.56 -39.50
C ARG A 566 38.52 19.38 -39.48
N ALA A 567 37.93 18.81 -40.52
CA ALA A 567 36.50 18.52 -40.55
C ALA A 567 36.10 17.54 -39.43
N LYS A 568 36.94 16.53 -39.14
CA LYS A 568 36.72 15.59 -38.04
C LYS A 568 36.88 16.23 -36.67
N GLU A 569 37.82 17.16 -36.51
CA GLU A 569 37.99 17.96 -35.29
C GLU A 569 36.77 18.84 -35.04
N GLU A 570 36.25 19.52 -36.05
CA GLU A 570 35.00 20.31 -35.95
C GLU A 570 33.79 19.43 -35.58
N GLU A 571 33.63 18.27 -36.23
CA GLU A 571 32.58 17.29 -35.87
C GLU A 571 32.72 16.80 -34.42
N LEU A 572 33.95 16.49 -33.98
CA LEU A 572 34.24 16.06 -32.61
C LEU A 572 33.89 17.15 -31.60
N THR A 573 34.23 18.41 -31.86
CA THR A 573 33.89 19.53 -30.96
C THR A 573 32.37 19.71 -30.83
N LEU A 574 31.63 19.62 -31.94
CA LEU A 574 30.16 19.69 -31.92
C LEU A 574 29.54 18.52 -31.14
N LEU A 575 30.04 17.31 -31.34
CA LEU A 575 29.56 16.12 -30.63
C LEU A 575 29.86 16.20 -29.13
N ARG A 576 31.05 16.68 -28.75
CA ARG A 576 31.41 16.94 -27.34
C ARG A 576 30.45 17.94 -26.70
N GLN A 577 30.11 19.03 -27.40
CA GLN A 577 29.14 20.01 -26.89
C GLN A 577 27.73 19.42 -26.72
N LYS A 578 27.26 18.59 -27.67
CA LYS A 578 25.96 17.90 -27.56
C LYS A 578 25.95 16.90 -26.41
N LEU A 579 27.04 16.13 -26.25
CA LEU A 579 27.20 15.19 -25.15
C LEU A 579 27.14 15.92 -23.81
N GLN A 580 27.92 17.00 -23.65
CA GLN A 580 27.93 17.80 -22.43
C GLN A 580 26.54 18.38 -22.09
N LYS A 581 25.77 18.85 -23.08
CA LYS A 581 24.39 19.31 -22.88
C LYS A 581 23.46 18.18 -22.44
N SER A 582 23.59 17.01 -23.06
CA SER A 582 22.80 15.84 -22.70
C SER A 582 23.15 15.32 -21.31
N GLU A 583 24.42 15.36 -20.93
CA GLU A 583 24.90 14.96 -19.60
C GLU A 583 24.41 15.92 -18.52
N LYS A 584 24.45 17.24 -18.76
CA LYS A 584 23.86 18.25 -17.87
C LYS A 584 22.37 18.01 -17.65
N SER A 585 21.60 17.84 -18.73
CA SER A 585 20.17 17.54 -18.63
C SER A 585 19.91 16.22 -17.90
N ARG A 586 20.72 15.19 -18.13
CA ARG A 586 20.65 13.92 -17.40
C ARG A 586 20.95 14.10 -15.91
N SER A 587 21.96 14.91 -15.55
CA SER A 587 22.27 15.18 -14.14
C SER A 587 21.18 15.99 -13.45
N GLU A 588 20.59 16.98 -14.12
CA GLU A 588 19.45 17.76 -13.58
C GLU A 588 18.22 16.86 -13.36
N LEU A 589 17.92 15.96 -14.30
CA LEU A 589 16.83 15.00 -14.17
C LEU A 589 17.10 13.98 -13.04
N ARG A 590 18.35 13.52 -12.88
CA ARG A 590 18.73 12.65 -11.75
C ARG A 590 18.56 13.36 -10.42
N GLN A 591 19.08 14.58 -10.28
CA GLN A 591 18.89 15.38 -9.06
C GLN A 591 17.40 15.61 -8.76
N SER A 592 16.60 15.92 -9.79
CA SER A 592 15.15 16.04 -9.61
C SER A 592 14.49 14.72 -9.20
N ALA A 593 14.96 13.58 -9.71
CA ALA A 593 14.46 12.27 -9.32
C ALA A 593 14.83 11.96 -7.86
N ASP A 594 16.09 12.17 -7.46
CA ASP A 594 16.57 11.97 -6.10
C ASP A 594 15.80 12.85 -5.09
N LEU A 595 15.54 14.12 -5.45
CA LEU A 595 14.71 15.02 -4.64
C LEU A 595 13.27 14.55 -4.51
N LEU A 596 12.68 14.01 -5.59
CA LEU A 596 11.33 13.45 -5.55
C LEU A 596 11.28 12.14 -4.75
N GLU A 597 12.30 11.29 -4.86
CA GLU A 597 12.44 10.08 -4.06
C GLU A 597 12.59 10.42 -2.57
N SER A 598 13.42 11.40 -2.21
CA SER A 598 13.52 11.91 -0.84
C SER A 598 12.17 12.42 -0.33
N LYS A 599 11.46 13.22 -1.11
CA LYS A 599 10.11 13.69 -0.73
C LYS A 599 9.13 12.52 -0.56
N ILE A 600 9.23 11.48 -1.39
CA ILE A 600 8.40 10.28 -1.24
C ILE A 600 8.77 9.55 0.05
N THR A 601 10.05 9.42 0.40
CA THR A 601 10.46 8.79 1.66
C THR A 601 9.99 9.59 2.87
N ASP A 602 10.11 10.91 2.83
CA ASP A 602 9.72 11.81 3.93
C ASP A 602 8.20 11.78 4.14
N LEU A 603 7.42 11.90 3.05
CA LEU A 603 5.96 11.76 3.13
C LEU A 603 5.53 10.36 3.56
N THR A 604 6.32 9.33 3.27
CA THR A 604 6.05 7.97 3.71
C THR A 604 6.34 7.79 5.20
N SER A 605 7.39 8.41 5.74
CA SER A 605 7.68 8.41 7.17
C SER A 605 6.67 9.24 7.95
N GLU A 606 6.36 10.47 7.52
CA GLU A 606 5.31 11.30 8.15
C GLU A 606 3.98 10.53 8.17
N LEU A 607 3.66 9.85 7.07
CA LEU A 607 2.47 9.02 7.02
C LEU A 607 2.52 7.81 7.97
N ALA A 608 3.68 7.21 8.18
CA ALA A 608 3.86 6.13 9.14
C ALA A 608 3.67 6.65 10.57
N ASP A 609 4.20 7.83 10.88
CA ASP A 609 4.05 8.49 12.17
C ASP A 609 2.58 8.83 12.44
N GLU A 610 1.86 9.38 11.46
CA GLU A 610 0.42 9.65 11.60
C GLU A 610 -0.41 8.37 11.78
N ARG A 611 0.02 7.24 11.19
CA ARG A 611 -0.60 5.93 11.46
C ARG A 611 -0.35 5.48 12.89
N PHE A 612 0.89 5.56 13.35
CA PHE A 612 1.28 5.16 14.69
C PHE A 612 0.54 6.00 15.76
N LYS A 613 0.47 7.33 15.57
CA LYS A 613 -0.33 8.22 16.43
C LYS A 613 -1.81 7.83 16.44
N GLY A 614 -2.36 7.48 15.27
CA GLY A 614 -3.73 6.98 15.16
C GLY A 614 -3.97 5.67 15.93
N ASP A 615 -3.04 4.72 15.85
CA ASP A 615 -3.10 3.44 16.54
C ASP A 615 -2.99 3.61 18.07
N ILE A 616 -2.09 4.48 18.55
CA ILE A 616 -1.97 4.84 19.98
C ILE A 616 -3.26 5.50 20.48
N ALA A 617 -3.78 6.49 19.75
CA ALA A 617 -5.02 7.16 20.12
C ALA A 617 -6.21 6.18 20.17
N TRP A 618 -6.23 5.21 19.26
CA TRP A 618 -7.24 4.15 19.26
C TRP A 618 -7.11 3.21 20.46
N GLN A 619 -5.89 2.75 20.79
CA GLN A 619 -5.64 1.93 21.98
C GLN A 619 -6.02 2.66 23.28
N ALA A 620 -5.70 3.94 23.37
CA ALA A 620 -6.10 4.78 24.50
C ALA A 620 -7.63 4.85 24.63
N LEU A 621 -8.34 5.04 23.50
CA LEU A 621 -9.81 5.06 23.48
C LEU A 621 -10.41 3.70 23.89
N GLU A 622 -9.82 2.58 23.45
CA GLU A 622 -10.25 1.23 23.84
C GLU A 622 -10.05 0.98 25.35
N SER A 623 -8.91 1.45 25.90
CA SER A 623 -8.65 1.36 27.34
C SER A 623 -9.64 2.18 28.18
N GLU A 624 -9.97 3.39 27.74
CA GLU A 624 -11.00 4.25 28.36
C GLU A 624 -12.40 3.61 28.26
N GLN A 625 -12.72 2.98 27.14
CA GLN A 625 -13.98 2.25 26.99
C GLN A 625 -14.06 1.05 27.93
N ALA A 626 -12.98 0.28 28.08
CA ALA A 626 -12.91 -0.84 29.00
C ALA A 626 -13.08 -0.39 30.46
N GLN A 627 -12.42 0.71 30.85
CA GLN A 627 -12.56 1.31 32.18
C GLN A 627 -14.00 1.81 32.43
N ARG A 628 -14.65 2.44 31.44
CA ARG A 628 -16.06 2.84 31.55
C ARG A 628 -16.99 1.64 31.74
N LEU A 629 -16.75 0.54 31.03
CA LEU A 629 -17.52 -0.69 31.19
C LEU A 629 -17.32 -1.33 32.56
N GLN A 630 -16.10 -1.33 33.09
CA GLN A 630 -15.80 -1.80 34.45
C GLN A 630 -16.50 -0.93 35.50
N ALA A 631 -16.39 0.39 35.40
CA ALA A 631 -17.05 1.33 36.31
C ALA A 631 -18.59 1.18 36.28
N LEU A 632 -19.18 0.93 35.11
CA LEU A 632 -20.61 0.65 34.99
C LEU A 632 -21.03 -0.64 35.72
N ARG A 633 -20.21 -1.71 35.65
CA ARG A 633 -20.45 -2.95 36.40
C ARG A 633 -20.35 -2.73 37.91
N GLU A 634 -19.33 -2.01 38.37
CA GLU A 634 -19.16 -1.68 39.78
C GLU A 634 -20.33 -0.86 40.32
N VAL A 635 -20.84 0.12 39.56
CA VAL A 635 -22.03 0.89 39.94
C VAL A 635 -23.27 -0.01 40.05
N GLN A 636 -23.45 -0.98 39.14
CA GLN A 636 -24.54 -1.95 39.22
C GLN A 636 -24.43 -2.84 40.47
N GLU A 637 -23.23 -3.34 40.79
CA GLU A 637 -23.00 -4.13 42.00
C GLU A 637 -23.22 -3.32 43.28
N LEU A 638 -22.72 -2.09 43.34
CA LEU A 638 -22.95 -1.18 44.48
C LEU A 638 -24.43 -0.87 44.66
N LYS A 639 -25.18 -0.71 43.56
CA LYS A 639 -26.63 -0.52 43.60
C LYS A 639 -27.35 -1.75 44.16
N ALA A 640 -26.93 -2.97 43.78
CA ALA A 640 -27.46 -4.21 44.34
C ALA A 640 -27.15 -4.34 45.85
N LYS A 641 -25.91 -4.04 46.26
CA LYS A 641 -25.48 -4.04 47.66
C LYS A 641 -26.26 -3.01 48.49
N TYR A 642 -26.47 -1.80 47.96
CA TYR A 642 -27.27 -0.76 48.62
C TYR A 642 -28.71 -1.21 48.87
N GLN A 643 -29.35 -1.84 47.88
CA GLN A 643 -30.70 -2.40 48.04
C GLN A 643 -30.76 -3.50 49.10
N GLN A 644 -29.70 -4.29 49.24
CA GLN A 644 -29.61 -5.35 50.24
C GLN A 644 -29.44 -4.78 51.66
N VAL A 645 -28.61 -3.76 51.83
CA VAL A 645 -28.44 -3.05 53.12
C VAL A 645 -29.74 -2.33 53.51
N GLN A 646 -30.46 -1.72 52.56
CA GLN A 646 -31.76 -1.10 52.84
C GLN A 646 -32.77 -2.12 53.42
N LYS A 647 -32.79 -3.35 52.92
CA LYS A 647 -33.66 -4.41 53.45
C LYS A 647 -33.25 -4.80 54.88
N ALA A 648 -31.96 -5.02 55.13
CA ALA A 648 -31.45 -5.38 56.46
C ALA A 648 -31.69 -4.27 57.51
N LEU A 649 -31.56 -2.99 57.12
CA LEU A 649 -31.86 -1.86 58.00
C LEU A 649 -33.35 -1.83 58.40
N GLY A 650 -34.25 -2.12 57.46
CA GLY A 650 -35.68 -2.22 57.75
C GLY A 650 -36.02 -3.33 58.74
N GLU A 651 -35.35 -4.48 58.64
CA GLU A 651 -35.51 -5.61 59.57
C GLU A 651 -35.00 -5.28 60.98
N ALA A 652 -33.86 -4.59 61.10
CA ALA A 652 -33.30 -4.19 62.40
C ALA A 652 -34.14 -3.11 63.12
N GLN A 653 -34.76 -2.20 62.36
CA GLN A 653 -35.66 -1.18 62.92
C GLN A 653 -36.89 -1.81 63.59
N GLN A 654 -37.47 -2.85 62.97
CA GLN A 654 -38.60 -3.58 63.55
C GLN A 654 -38.22 -4.25 64.88
N GLN A 655 -37.01 -4.82 64.99
CA GLN A 655 -36.54 -5.48 66.21
C GLN A 655 -36.28 -4.50 67.38
N LEU A 656 -35.84 -3.27 67.08
CA LEU A 656 -35.58 -2.27 68.12
C LEU A 656 -36.89 -1.75 68.74
N GLU A 657 -37.92 -1.56 67.92
CA GLU A 657 -39.25 -1.13 68.39
C GLU A 657 -39.86 -2.17 69.35
N GLU A 658 -39.64 -3.47 69.12
CA GLU A 658 -40.10 -4.55 70.00
C GLU A 658 -39.35 -4.62 71.35
N ALA A 659 -38.08 -4.21 71.39
CA ALA A 659 -37.25 -4.23 72.59
C ALA A 659 -37.53 -3.05 73.53
N GLN A 660 -37.79 -1.86 72.97
CA GLN A 660 -38.06 -0.65 73.74
C GLN A 660 -39.38 -0.73 74.51
N GLN A 661 -40.38 -1.42 73.99
CA GLN A 661 -41.65 -1.65 74.66
C GLN A 661 -41.52 -2.52 75.94
N LYS A 662 -40.45 -3.32 76.07
CA LYS A 662 -40.24 -4.21 77.23
C LYS A 662 -39.53 -3.54 78.40
N SER A 663 -38.76 -2.47 78.18
CA SER A 663 -37.95 -1.83 79.22
C SER A 663 -38.71 -0.78 80.05
N GLN A 664 -39.84 -0.27 79.58
CA GLN A 664 -40.59 0.79 80.25
C GLN A 664 -41.45 0.30 81.44
N LEU A 665 -41.57 -1.02 81.65
CA LEU A 665 -42.42 -1.61 82.68
C LEU A 665 -41.71 -1.89 84.02
N ALA A 666 -40.40 -1.66 84.15
CA ALA A 666 -39.61 -2.28 85.23
C ALA A 666 -39.10 -1.36 86.36
N ASN A 667 -39.28 -0.03 86.32
CA ASN A 667 -38.62 0.85 87.31
C ASN A 667 -39.58 1.86 87.99
N PHE A 668 -40.16 1.44 89.12
CA PHE A 668 -40.63 2.32 90.20
C PHE A 668 -40.38 1.61 91.54
N GLU A 669 -39.48 2.15 92.37
CA GLU A 669 -39.61 2.30 93.84
C GLU A 669 -38.27 2.73 94.49
N GLU A 670 -38.11 4.06 94.65
CA GLU A 670 -38.07 4.78 95.93
C GLU A 670 -37.10 4.34 97.06
N LYS A 671 -36.23 5.25 97.56
CA LYS A 671 -36.44 5.98 98.85
C LYS A 671 -35.29 6.90 99.35
N HIS A 672 -35.77 8.01 99.91
CA HIS A 672 -35.21 9.06 100.80
C HIS A 672 -35.09 8.58 102.27
N ALA A 673 -34.60 9.27 103.32
CA ALA A 673 -33.81 10.49 103.59
C ALA A 673 -33.73 10.68 105.13
N GLY A 674 -33.00 11.72 105.59
CA GLY A 674 -33.26 12.48 106.83
C GLY A 674 -32.34 12.13 108.00
N GLY A 675 -31.81 13.05 108.82
CA GLY A 675 -31.93 14.50 109.05
C GLY A 675 -30.99 14.80 110.25
N ALA A 676 -30.87 15.94 110.91
CA ALA A 676 -31.17 17.33 110.67
C ALA A 676 -30.47 18.19 111.76
N GLU A 677 -30.01 17.60 112.87
CA GLU A 677 -28.96 18.21 113.72
C GLU A 677 -27.60 18.22 113.05
N GLU A 678 -27.44 17.30 112.10
CA GLU A 678 -26.43 17.44 111.08
C GLU A 678 -26.54 18.81 110.39
N TRP A 679 -27.67 19.52 110.25
CA TRP A 679 -27.74 20.71 109.38
C TRP A 679 -26.86 21.90 109.79
N GLN A 680 -26.49 22.04 111.06
CA GLN A 680 -25.73 23.20 111.53
C GLN A 680 -24.23 22.91 111.57
N MET A 681 -23.84 21.72 112.03
CA MET A 681 -22.52 21.16 111.78
C MET A 681 -22.28 20.98 110.28
N ARG A 682 -23.30 20.58 109.50
CA ARG A 682 -23.32 20.54 108.03
C ARG A 682 -23.34 21.95 107.47
N LEU A 683 -23.76 23.01 108.15
CA LEU A 683 -23.70 24.35 107.59
C LEU A 683 -22.27 24.90 107.70
N ASP A 684 -21.63 24.72 108.85
CA ASP A 684 -20.22 25.13 109.04
C ASP A 684 -19.26 24.18 108.31
N CYS A 685 -19.55 22.87 108.31
CA CYS A 685 -18.91 21.92 107.41
C CYS A 685 -19.26 22.25 105.96
N ALA A 686 -20.48 22.63 105.59
CA ALA A 686 -20.79 23.04 104.21
C ALA A 686 -20.16 24.36 103.83
N GLN A 687 -19.82 25.24 104.78
CA GLN A 687 -19.12 26.51 104.53
C GLN A 687 -17.62 26.26 104.35
N MET A 688 -17.00 25.46 105.23
CA MET A 688 -15.62 25.00 105.07
C MET A 688 -15.46 24.09 103.84
N GLU A 689 -16.44 23.23 103.58
CA GLU A 689 -16.56 22.47 102.34
C GLU A 689 -16.83 23.39 101.17
N ASN A 690 -17.65 24.45 101.28
CA ASN A 690 -17.84 25.40 100.19
C ASN A 690 -16.53 26.12 99.88
N ASP A 691 -15.75 26.53 100.88
CA ASP A 691 -14.48 27.22 100.65
C ASP A 691 -13.39 26.27 100.15
N PHE A 692 -13.40 25.02 100.60
CA PHE A 692 -12.56 23.94 100.05
C PHE A 692 -12.98 23.57 98.63
N LEU A 693 -14.28 23.48 98.35
CA LEU A 693 -14.86 23.23 97.03
C LEU A 693 -14.64 24.41 96.10
N ARG A 694 -14.66 25.66 96.58
CA ARG A 694 -14.31 26.86 95.81
C ARG A 694 -12.83 26.88 95.44
N LYS A 695 -11.93 26.54 96.36
CA LYS A 695 -10.49 26.38 96.05
C LYS A 695 -10.26 25.22 95.08
N ARG A 696 -10.96 24.10 95.24
CA ARG A 696 -10.92 22.98 94.29
C ARG A 696 -11.53 23.35 92.94
N LEU A 697 -12.59 24.17 92.92
CA LEU A 697 -13.23 24.65 91.72
C LEU A 697 -12.29 25.60 90.98
N GLN A 698 -11.66 26.56 91.67
CA GLN A 698 -10.61 27.41 91.11
C GLN A 698 -9.44 26.59 90.55
N GLN A 699 -8.97 25.58 91.29
CA GLN A 699 -7.96 24.65 90.76
C GLN A 699 -8.46 23.85 89.55
N CYS A 700 -9.73 23.48 89.50
CA CYS A 700 -10.31 22.79 88.35
C CYS A 700 -10.52 23.73 87.17
N GLU A 701 -10.86 25.00 87.39
CA GLU A 701 -10.98 26.05 86.39
C GLU A 701 -9.62 26.40 85.80
N GLU A 702 -8.59 26.59 86.64
CA GLU A 702 -7.20 26.78 86.18
C GLU A 702 -6.68 25.57 85.40
N ARG A 703 -7.01 24.35 85.84
CA ARG A 703 -6.70 23.13 85.10
C ARG A 703 -7.47 23.07 83.78
N LEU A 704 -8.75 23.39 83.77
CA LEU A 704 -9.57 23.41 82.56
C LEU A 704 -9.04 24.46 81.56
N ASP A 705 -8.65 25.64 82.03
CA ASP A 705 -8.03 26.68 81.20
C ASP A 705 -6.67 26.21 80.65
N SER A 706 -5.88 25.48 81.43
CA SER A 706 -4.63 24.89 80.95
C SER A 706 -4.86 23.80 79.90
N GLU A 707 -5.89 22.96 80.08
CA GLU A 707 -6.28 21.91 79.13
C GLU A 707 -6.90 22.51 77.86
N MET A 708 -7.67 23.59 77.97
CA MET A 708 -8.21 24.32 76.80
C MET A 708 -7.10 24.98 75.99
N LYS A 709 -6.07 25.53 76.64
CA LYS A 709 -4.87 26.03 75.95
C LYS A 709 -4.10 24.89 75.28
N ALA A 710 -3.88 23.77 75.97
CA ALA A 710 -3.24 22.59 75.39
C ALA A 710 -4.04 22.03 74.19
N ARG A 711 -5.38 22.01 74.28
CA ARG A 711 -6.27 21.57 73.20
C ARG A 711 -6.17 22.48 71.98
N THR A 712 -6.23 23.79 72.17
CA THR A 712 -6.12 24.75 71.06
C THR A 712 -4.74 24.68 70.38
N GLU A 713 -3.66 24.46 71.13
CA GLU A 713 -2.33 24.19 70.56
C GLU A 713 -2.27 22.88 69.76
N VAL A 714 -2.92 21.81 70.23
CA VAL A 714 -2.98 20.53 69.50
C VAL A 714 -3.83 20.64 68.24
N GLU A 715 -4.98 21.34 68.30
CA GLU A 715 -5.83 21.61 67.14
C GLU A 715 -5.07 22.44 66.08
N GLN A 716 -4.29 23.42 66.51
CA GLN A 716 -3.43 24.20 65.61
C GLN A 716 -2.35 23.35 64.95
N LYS A 717 -1.64 22.51 65.73
CA LYS A 717 -0.64 21.57 65.21
C LYS A 717 -1.24 20.54 64.26
N LEU A 718 -2.45 20.05 64.54
CA LEU A 718 -3.17 19.14 63.65
C LEU A 718 -3.50 19.81 62.31
N GLY A 719 -3.95 21.07 62.34
CA GLY A 719 -4.20 21.86 61.13
C GLY A 719 -2.94 22.13 60.31
N ASP A 720 -1.80 22.39 60.95
CA ASP A 720 -0.51 22.54 60.26
C ASP A 720 -0.06 21.21 59.61
N LEU A 721 -0.20 20.09 60.33
CA LEU A 721 0.13 18.77 59.81
C LEU A 721 -0.77 18.34 58.64
N GLN A 722 -2.07 18.65 58.71
CA GLN A 722 -3.01 18.40 57.60
C GLN A 722 -2.61 19.20 56.36
N ARG A 723 -2.27 20.49 56.50
CA ARG A 723 -1.76 21.31 55.39
C ARG A 723 -0.47 20.75 54.80
N ALA A 724 0.47 20.32 55.64
CA ALA A 724 1.71 19.69 55.19
C ALA A 724 1.46 18.36 54.45
N TYR A 725 0.55 17.53 54.95
CA TYR A 725 0.13 16.27 54.32
C TYR A 725 -0.51 16.50 52.95
N GLU A 726 -1.42 17.47 52.84
CA GLU A 726 -2.02 17.83 51.55
C GLU A 726 -0.99 18.37 50.55
N GLY A 727 -0.01 19.15 51.02
CA GLY A 727 1.14 19.60 50.24
C GLY A 727 1.97 18.44 49.71
N ALA A 728 2.37 17.51 50.58
CA ALA A 728 3.13 16.31 50.22
C ALA A 728 2.34 15.39 49.27
N LYS A 729 1.02 15.29 49.45
CA LYS A 729 0.15 14.54 48.53
C LYS A 729 0.18 15.17 47.14
N LYS A 730 0.06 16.50 47.01
CA LYS A 730 0.12 17.18 45.72
C LYS A 730 1.47 16.99 45.02
N THR A 731 2.58 17.11 45.73
CA THR A 731 3.92 16.90 45.16
C THR A 731 4.14 15.44 44.74
N ALA A 732 3.67 14.47 45.52
CA ALA A 732 3.72 13.05 45.15
C ALA A 732 2.92 12.76 43.87
N HIS A 733 1.74 13.37 43.68
CA HIS A 733 0.97 13.23 42.44
C HIS A 733 1.69 13.87 41.25
N GLN A 734 2.34 15.02 41.44
CA GLN A 734 3.15 15.65 40.39
C GLN A 734 4.36 14.80 40.01
N LEU A 735 5.06 14.22 40.98
CA LEU A 735 6.20 13.33 40.75
C LEU A 735 5.78 12.03 40.05
N LYS A 736 4.63 11.46 40.41
CA LYS A 736 4.06 10.30 39.70
C LYS A 736 3.77 10.61 38.23
N ARG A 737 3.21 11.78 37.92
CA ARG A 737 2.98 12.22 36.52
C ARG A 737 4.29 12.37 35.76
N LYS A 738 5.32 12.97 36.38
CA LYS A 738 6.65 13.10 35.78
C LYS A 738 7.32 11.75 35.54
N CYS A 739 7.21 10.81 36.48
CA CYS A 739 7.73 9.44 36.28
C CYS A 739 7.02 8.73 35.13
N HIS A 740 5.69 8.84 35.03
CA HIS A 740 4.94 8.26 33.90
C HIS A 740 5.39 8.87 32.57
N HIS A 741 5.58 10.19 32.51
CA HIS A 741 6.05 10.85 31.30
C HIS A 741 7.45 10.39 30.90
N LEU A 742 8.40 10.32 31.85
CA LEU A 742 9.75 9.80 31.59
C LEU A 742 9.74 8.32 31.20
N THR A 743 8.80 7.53 31.72
CA THR A 743 8.65 6.12 31.33
C THR A 743 8.17 6.01 29.88
N TRP A 744 7.23 6.88 29.46
CA TRP A 744 6.80 6.95 28.05
C TRP A 744 7.93 7.39 27.13
N ASP A 745 8.69 8.42 27.48
CA ASP A 745 9.82 8.88 26.67
C ASP A 745 10.91 7.77 26.54
N LEU A 746 11.12 6.97 27.59
CA LEU A 746 12.03 5.82 27.55
C LEU A 746 11.51 4.69 26.66
N GLU A 747 10.20 4.39 26.67
CA GLU A 747 9.61 3.37 25.79
C GLU A 747 9.66 3.83 24.32
N ASP A 748 9.39 5.11 24.05
CA ASP A 748 9.48 5.70 22.71
C ASP A 748 10.90 5.64 22.16
N THR A 749 11.90 5.99 22.99
CA THR A 749 13.31 5.90 22.59
C THR A 749 13.77 4.45 22.37
N ARG A 750 13.23 3.49 23.12
CA ARG A 750 13.48 2.06 22.91
C ARG A 750 12.92 1.56 21.59
N VAL A 751 11.69 1.92 21.25
CA VAL A 751 11.06 1.56 19.97
C VAL A 751 11.79 2.21 18.79
N LEU A 752 12.22 3.48 18.93
CA LEU A 752 13.06 4.15 17.94
C LEU A 752 14.38 3.39 17.72
N LEU A 753 15.04 2.94 18.78
CA LEU A 753 16.27 2.15 18.69
C LEU A 753 16.04 0.81 17.98
N GLU A 754 14.98 0.08 18.31
CA GLU A 754 14.63 -1.20 17.68
C GLU A 754 14.30 -1.03 16.18
N ASN A 755 13.59 0.05 15.82
CA ASN A 755 13.31 0.39 14.43
C ASN A 755 14.59 0.72 13.65
N GLN A 756 15.53 1.46 14.25
CA GLN A 756 16.83 1.75 13.61
C GLN A 756 17.68 0.48 13.46
N GLN A 757 17.67 -0.42 14.43
CA GLN A 757 18.36 -1.71 14.33
C GLN A 757 17.78 -2.59 13.22
N SER A 758 16.44 -2.67 13.11
CA SER A 758 15.78 -3.38 12.01
C SER A 758 16.14 -2.76 10.65
N ARG A 759 16.15 -1.43 10.56
CA ARG A 759 16.54 -0.71 9.34
C ARG A 759 17.98 -0.99 8.95
N ASN A 760 18.92 -0.96 9.90
CA ASN A 760 20.32 -1.32 9.65
C ASN A 760 20.45 -2.76 9.17
N HIS A 761 19.75 -3.71 9.79
CA HIS A 761 19.77 -5.10 9.36
C HIS A 761 19.19 -5.31 7.94
N GLU A 762 18.15 -4.55 7.57
CA GLU A 762 17.64 -4.53 6.20
C GLU A 762 18.63 -3.93 5.21
N LEU A 763 19.32 -2.86 5.59
CA LEU A 763 20.34 -2.22 4.75
C LEU A 763 21.53 -3.15 4.51
N GLU A 764 22.01 -3.85 5.54
CA GLU A 764 23.06 -4.88 5.38
C GLU A 764 22.62 -6.01 4.46
N LYS A 765 21.35 -6.46 4.56
CA LYS A 765 20.80 -7.48 3.63
C LYS A 765 20.72 -6.96 2.20
N ARG A 766 20.37 -5.69 2.00
CA ARG A 766 20.35 -5.08 0.66
C ARG A 766 21.76 -4.93 0.11
N GLN A 767 22.71 -4.46 0.91
CA GLN A 767 24.12 -4.35 0.55
C GLN A 767 24.67 -5.71 0.10
N LYS A 768 24.48 -6.78 0.90
CA LYS A 768 24.91 -8.14 0.52
C LYS A 768 24.29 -8.63 -0.79
N LYS A 769 23.04 -8.27 -1.08
CA LYS A 769 22.40 -8.60 -2.37
C LYS A 769 22.98 -7.80 -3.53
N PHE A 770 23.24 -6.51 -3.32
CA PHE A 770 23.90 -5.68 -4.32
C PHE A 770 25.31 -6.17 -4.61
N ASP A 771 26.08 -6.53 -3.58
CA ASP A 771 27.44 -7.08 -3.75
C ASP A 771 27.41 -8.40 -4.52
N LEU A 772 26.43 -9.28 -4.27
CA LEU A 772 26.25 -10.52 -5.03
C LEU A 772 25.88 -10.25 -6.49
N GLN A 773 24.97 -9.31 -6.75
CA GLN A 773 24.58 -8.92 -8.12
C GLN A 773 25.75 -8.27 -8.87
N LEU A 774 26.55 -7.46 -8.18
CA LEU A 774 27.76 -6.86 -8.74
C LEU A 774 28.79 -7.94 -9.08
N ALA A 775 29.02 -8.91 -8.20
CA ALA A 775 29.90 -10.03 -8.45
C ALA A 775 29.43 -10.90 -9.65
N GLN A 776 28.12 -11.13 -9.76
CA GLN A 776 27.54 -11.84 -10.91
C GLN A 776 27.75 -11.06 -12.22
N ALA A 777 27.43 -9.76 -12.24
CA ALA A 777 27.61 -8.92 -13.42
C ALA A 777 29.09 -8.80 -13.85
N LEU A 778 30.01 -8.72 -12.88
CA LEU A 778 31.44 -8.76 -13.15
C LEU A 778 31.86 -10.12 -13.72
N GLY A 779 31.33 -11.23 -13.20
CA GLY A 779 31.57 -12.57 -13.73
C GLY A 779 31.07 -12.74 -15.17
N GLU A 780 29.86 -12.27 -15.47
CA GLU A 780 29.27 -12.27 -16.82
C GLU A 780 30.08 -11.42 -17.79
N SER A 781 30.51 -10.22 -17.37
CA SER A 781 31.37 -9.33 -18.17
C SER A 781 32.72 -9.97 -18.49
N MET A 782 33.34 -10.64 -17.51
CA MET A 782 34.59 -11.37 -17.72
C MET A 782 34.41 -12.56 -18.67
N PHE A 783 33.31 -13.31 -18.53
CA PHE A 783 32.97 -14.40 -19.45
C PHE A 783 32.74 -13.88 -20.88
N GLU A 784 32.01 -12.78 -21.04
CA GLU A 784 31.76 -12.17 -22.35
C GLU A 784 33.04 -11.63 -22.98
N LYS A 785 33.93 -10.99 -22.21
CA LYS A 785 35.26 -10.57 -22.70
C LYS A 785 36.08 -11.76 -23.21
N THR A 786 36.11 -12.85 -22.45
CA THR A 786 36.83 -14.07 -22.84
C THR A 786 36.25 -14.66 -24.14
N LEU A 787 34.93 -14.62 -24.30
CA LEU A 787 34.27 -15.07 -25.54
C LEU A 787 34.60 -14.17 -26.73
N ARG A 788 34.57 -12.85 -26.53
CA ARG A 788 34.97 -11.87 -27.57
C ARG A 788 36.43 -12.04 -27.99
N GLU A 789 37.33 -12.32 -27.05
CA GLU A 789 38.73 -12.62 -27.35
C GLU A 789 38.88 -13.88 -28.19
N LYS A 790 38.17 -14.98 -27.86
CA LYS A 790 38.15 -16.20 -28.67
C LYS A 790 37.64 -15.93 -30.09
N VAL A 791 36.52 -15.23 -30.23
CA VAL A 791 35.96 -14.88 -31.55
C VAL A 791 36.90 -13.95 -32.33
N SER A 792 37.62 -13.05 -31.65
CA SER A 792 38.63 -12.20 -32.28
C SER A 792 39.81 -13.02 -32.81
N GLN A 793 40.29 -13.99 -32.02
CA GLN A 793 41.34 -14.92 -32.44
C GLN A 793 40.91 -15.77 -33.64
N GLU A 794 39.71 -16.36 -33.60
CA GLU A 794 39.15 -17.11 -34.73
C GLU A 794 39.01 -16.24 -35.98
N ASN A 795 38.48 -15.01 -35.86
CA ASN A 795 38.39 -14.07 -36.97
C ASN A 795 39.76 -13.70 -37.54
N SER A 796 40.78 -13.55 -36.70
CA SER A 796 42.14 -13.28 -37.17
C SER A 796 42.73 -14.47 -37.93
N GLY A 797 42.46 -15.70 -37.47
CA GLY A 797 42.84 -16.94 -38.16
C GLY A 797 42.17 -17.07 -39.52
N VAL A 798 40.85 -16.86 -39.59
CA VAL A 798 40.10 -16.90 -40.86
C VAL A 798 40.57 -15.81 -41.83
N ARG A 799 40.89 -14.61 -41.33
CA ARG A 799 41.45 -13.54 -42.18
C ARG A 799 42.82 -13.90 -42.73
N TRP A 800 43.66 -14.56 -41.92
CA TRP A 800 44.96 -15.04 -42.36
C TRP A 800 44.82 -16.10 -43.47
N GLU A 801 43.96 -17.10 -43.27
CA GLU A 801 43.67 -18.13 -44.28
C GLU A 801 43.09 -17.52 -45.57
N LEU A 802 42.18 -16.55 -45.45
CA LEU A 802 41.62 -15.84 -46.60
C LEU A 802 42.71 -15.08 -47.37
N GLY A 803 43.62 -14.40 -46.68
CA GLY A 803 44.75 -13.72 -47.30
C GLY A 803 45.69 -14.69 -48.02
N GLN A 804 45.96 -15.85 -47.43
CA GLN A 804 46.77 -16.90 -48.05
C GLN A 804 46.12 -17.47 -49.32
N LEU A 805 44.80 -17.72 -49.28
CA LEU A 805 44.03 -18.17 -50.44
C LEU A 805 43.97 -17.11 -51.55
N GLN A 806 43.83 -15.83 -51.19
CA GLN A 806 43.88 -14.71 -52.14
C GLN A 806 45.24 -14.64 -52.83
N GLN A 807 46.34 -14.76 -52.08
CA GLN A 807 47.67 -14.78 -52.66
C GLN A 807 47.89 -15.97 -53.61
N GLN A 808 47.37 -17.16 -53.25
CA GLN A 808 47.41 -18.33 -54.14
C GLN A 808 46.58 -18.11 -55.41
N LEU A 809 45.41 -17.47 -55.29
CA LEU A 809 44.58 -17.13 -56.43
C LEU A 809 45.29 -16.14 -57.36
N GLU A 810 45.86 -15.07 -56.82
CA GLU A 810 46.64 -14.08 -57.58
C GLU A 810 47.83 -14.73 -58.30
N GLN A 811 48.55 -15.65 -57.65
CA GLN A 811 49.63 -16.41 -58.28
C GLN A 811 49.10 -17.26 -59.46
N LYS A 812 47.95 -17.93 -59.29
CA LYS A 812 47.32 -18.71 -60.36
C LYS A 812 46.78 -17.85 -61.50
N GLU A 813 46.25 -16.66 -61.22
CA GLU A 813 45.84 -15.70 -62.24
C GLU A 813 47.03 -15.13 -63.01
N GLN A 814 48.15 -14.88 -62.34
CA GLN A 814 49.41 -14.50 -62.99
C GLN A 814 49.96 -15.63 -63.87
N GLU A 815 49.92 -16.89 -63.43
CA GLU A 815 50.28 -18.05 -64.27
C GLU A 815 49.36 -18.16 -65.49
N ALA A 816 48.04 -18.01 -65.30
CA ALA A 816 47.06 -18.09 -66.37
C ALA A 816 47.20 -16.96 -67.40
N SER A 817 47.50 -15.74 -66.95
CA SER A 817 47.75 -14.59 -67.84
C SER A 817 49.05 -14.75 -68.62
N LYS A 818 50.13 -15.25 -68.00
CA LYS A 818 51.38 -15.62 -68.70
C LYS A 818 51.12 -16.66 -69.79
N LEU A 819 50.38 -17.73 -69.47
CA LEU A 819 50.01 -18.76 -70.45
C LEU A 819 49.15 -18.19 -71.58
N LYS A 820 48.20 -17.29 -71.30
CA LYS A 820 47.41 -16.60 -72.34
C LYS A 820 48.29 -15.76 -73.26
N GLN A 821 49.22 -14.98 -72.71
CA GLN A 821 50.16 -14.17 -73.50
C GLN A 821 51.06 -15.05 -74.39
N GLU A 822 51.53 -16.18 -73.89
CA GLU A 822 52.29 -17.14 -74.70
C GLU A 822 51.45 -17.74 -75.83
N LEU A 823 50.18 -18.04 -75.57
CA LEU A 823 49.24 -18.60 -76.54
C LEU A 823 48.91 -17.58 -77.64
N GLU A 824 48.72 -16.30 -77.28
CA GLU A 824 48.55 -15.20 -78.22
C GLU A 824 49.82 -14.94 -79.04
N ARG A 825 51.01 -15.00 -78.42
CA ARG A 825 52.31 -14.89 -79.11
C ARG A 825 52.49 -16.01 -80.13
N LEU A 826 52.20 -17.25 -79.76
CA LEU A 826 52.29 -18.41 -80.65
C LEU A 826 51.23 -18.35 -81.77
N GLN A 827 50.03 -17.83 -81.49
CA GLN A 827 49.02 -17.57 -82.53
C GLN A 827 49.44 -16.43 -83.47
N GLY A 828 50.08 -15.38 -82.95
CA GLY A 828 50.65 -14.28 -83.73
C GLY A 828 51.75 -14.79 -84.66
N GLN A 829 52.71 -15.56 -84.14
CA GLN A 829 53.76 -16.19 -84.93
C GLN A 829 53.20 -17.15 -85.99
N LYS A 830 52.13 -17.88 -85.68
CA LYS A 830 51.42 -18.71 -86.67
C LYS A 830 50.78 -17.87 -87.78
N ARG A 831 50.17 -16.72 -87.47
CA ARG A 831 49.61 -15.80 -88.48
C ARG A 831 50.69 -15.10 -89.30
N GLU A 832 51.81 -14.76 -88.69
CA GLU A 832 52.96 -14.15 -89.38
C GLU A 832 53.65 -15.15 -90.32
N LEU A 833 53.80 -16.42 -89.92
CA LEU A 833 54.29 -17.49 -90.78
C LEU A 833 53.34 -17.81 -91.94
N LEU A 834 52.02 -17.63 -91.76
CA LEU A 834 51.03 -17.77 -92.82
C LEU A 834 51.00 -16.56 -93.79
N ASN A 835 51.43 -15.38 -93.34
CA ASN A 835 51.44 -14.14 -94.13
C ASN A 835 52.81 -13.79 -94.74
N CYS A 836 53.88 -14.51 -94.42
CA CYS A 836 55.21 -14.32 -95.02
C CYS A 836 55.46 -15.30 -96.18
N ALA A 837 54.72 -15.13 -97.27
CA ALA A 837 55.16 -15.57 -98.59
C ALA A 837 55.45 -14.33 -99.43
N SER A 838 56.73 -14.12 -99.74
CA SER A 838 57.31 -13.05 -100.57
C SER A 838 57.40 -11.65 -99.94
N VAL A 839 58.59 -11.27 -99.44
CA VAL A 839 59.21 -9.96 -99.73
C VAL A 839 60.73 -10.13 -99.65
N GLY A 840 61.42 -9.92 -100.77
CA GLY A 840 62.87 -9.77 -100.83
C GLY A 840 63.33 -8.34 -100.50
N GLU A 841 64.57 -8.25 -100.00
CA GLU A 841 65.47 -7.08 -99.86
C GLU A 841 64.98 -5.78 -99.17
N GLN A 842 63.69 -5.51 -99.00
CA GLN A 842 63.19 -4.40 -98.16
C GLN A 842 63.14 -4.74 -96.65
N GLY A 843 63.27 -6.01 -96.27
CA GLY A 843 63.20 -6.44 -94.87
C GLY A 843 64.40 -6.04 -94.01
N VAL A 844 65.58 -5.81 -94.60
CA VAL A 844 66.79 -5.48 -93.83
C VAL A 844 66.76 -4.05 -93.29
N ALA A 845 66.16 -3.11 -94.02
CA ALA A 845 66.00 -1.72 -93.57
C ALA A 845 64.95 -1.62 -92.45
N SER A 846 63.80 -2.29 -92.60
CA SER A 846 62.78 -2.31 -91.55
C SER A 846 63.25 -3.05 -90.29
N LEU A 847 64.11 -4.07 -90.43
CA LEU A 847 64.71 -4.76 -89.29
C LEU A 847 65.70 -3.88 -88.53
N LYS A 848 66.46 -3.00 -89.20
CA LYS A 848 67.38 -2.07 -88.53
C LYS A 848 66.63 -0.97 -87.76
N GLU A 849 65.57 -0.40 -88.32
CA GLU A 849 64.70 0.52 -87.57
C GLU A 849 64.07 -0.15 -86.35
N ARG A 850 63.56 -1.39 -86.51
CA ARG A 850 62.96 -2.13 -85.39
C ARG A 850 63.96 -2.50 -84.29
N VAL A 851 65.20 -2.81 -84.63
CA VAL A 851 66.26 -3.06 -83.64
C VAL A 851 66.55 -1.77 -82.86
N TRP A 852 66.62 -0.62 -83.53
CA TRP A 852 66.90 0.66 -82.86
C TRP A 852 65.73 1.13 -81.98
N GLU A 853 64.49 0.93 -82.42
CA GLU A 853 63.29 1.19 -81.61
C GLU A 853 63.22 0.28 -80.38
N LEU A 854 63.56 -1.00 -80.52
CA LEU A 854 63.61 -1.95 -79.41
C LEU A 854 64.75 -1.63 -78.43
N GLU A 855 65.93 -1.25 -78.92
CA GLU A 855 67.05 -0.82 -78.08
C GLU A 855 66.72 0.48 -77.32
N SER A 856 66.05 1.44 -77.96
CA SER A 856 65.59 2.67 -77.31
C SER A 856 64.51 2.42 -76.26
N SER A 857 63.55 1.52 -76.57
CA SER A 857 62.48 1.16 -75.63
C SER A 857 63.02 0.37 -74.43
N ALA A 858 63.99 -0.52 -74.63
CA ALA A 858 64.64 -1.25 -73.55
C ALA A 858 65.37 -0.31 -72.58
N LEU A 859 66.07 0.70 -73.09
CA LEU A 859 66.77 1.69 -72.27
C LEU A 859 65.80 2.59 -71.48
N GLU A 860 64.63 2.90 -72.04
CA GLU A 860 63.56 3.61 -71.33
C GLU A 860 62.93 2.75 -70.23
N GLN A 861 62.69 1.46 -70.48
CA GLN A 861 62.18 0.53 -69.47
C GLN A 861 63.16 0.35 -68.31
N GLU A 862 64.47 0.29 -68.57
CA GLU A 862 65.50 0.18 -67.53
C GLU A 862 65.55 1.43 -66.63
N LYS A 863 65.36 2.62 -67.21
CA LYS A 863 65.23 3.87 -66.45
C LYS A 863 63.96 3.90 -65.59
N VAL A 864 62.82 3.42 -66.13
CA VAL A 864 61.56 3.34 -65.37
C VAL A 864 61.67 2.35 -64.22
N HIS A 865 62.32 1.19 -64.42
CA HIS A 865 62.57 0.23 -63.36
C HIS A 865 63.47 0.79 -62.26
N SER A 866 64.56 1.47 -62.63
CA SER A 866 65.42 2.15 -61.65
C SER A 866 64.67 3.22 -60.85
N GLN A 867 63.78 3.98 -61.50
CA GLN A 867 62.91 4.95 -60.81
C GLN A 867 61.92 4.26 -59.88
N GLN A 868 61.31 3.15 -60.30
CA GLN A 868 60.39 2.36 -59.48
C GLN A 868 61.10 1.77 -58.24
N GLU A 869 62.29 1.19 -58.39
CA GLU A 869 63.08 0.70 -57.26
C GLU A 869 63.41 1.80 -56.23
N ASN A 870 63.73 3.00 -56.71
CA ASN A 870 63.98 4.15 -55.84
C ASN A 870 62.71 4.60 -55.11
N THR A 871 61.55 4.60 -55.78
CA THR A 871 60.27 4.93 -55.13
C THR A 871 59.85 3.88 -54.09
N ILE A 872 60.09 2.59 -54.36
CA ILE A 872 59.79 1.51 -53.41
C ILE A 872 60.64 1.65 -52.15
N LYS A 873 61.95 1.88 -52.30
CA LYS A 873 62.85 2.12 -51.15
C LYS A 873 62.42 3.34 -50.31
N GLN A 874 61.93 4.40 -50.94
CA GLN A 874 61.41 5.57 -50.23
C GLN A 874 60.10 5.26 -49.48
N LEU A 875 59.20 4.47 -50.07
CA LEU A 875 57.95 4.05 -49.43
C LEU A 875 58.20 3.09 -48.26
N GLU A 876 59.15 2.15 -48.39
CA GLU A 876 59.56 1.26 -47.30
C GLU A 876 60.13 2.04 -46.11
N GLN A 877 60.96 3.05 -46.37
CA GLN A 877 61.48 3.93 -45.31
C GLN A 877 60.39 4.75 -44.62
N LEU A 878 59.38 5.22 -45.36
CA LEU A 878 58.22 5.92 -44.78
C LEU A 878 57.34 4.97 -43.97
N HIS A 879 57.13 3.74 -44.45
CA HIS A 879 56.35 2.74 -43.74
C HIS A 879 56.98 2.40 -42.38
N GLN A 880 58.29 2.15 -42.34
CA GLN A 880 59.03 1.91 -41.10
C GLN A 880 58.92 3.08 -40.10
N ARG A 881 58.89 4.33 -40.58
CA ARG A 881 58.69 5.51 -39.71
C ARG A 881 57.29 5.54 -39.11
N PHE A 882 56.26 5.27 -39.91
CA PHE A 882 54.89 5.23 -39.40
C PHE A 882 54.66 4.07 -38.44
N GLU A 883 55.25 2.90 -38.67
CA GLU A 883 55.20 1.78 -37.72
C GLU A 883 55.82 2.15 -36.38
N LEU A 884 57.01 2.78 -36.38
CA LEU A 884 57.66 3.26 -35.15
C LEU A 884 56.83 4.33 -34.42
N GLU A 885 56.14 5.21 -35.15
CA GLU A 885 55.30 6.26 -34.56
C GLU A 885 53.98 5.71 -33.99
N ILE A 886 53.37 4.72 -34.66
CA ILE A 886 52.24 3.96 -34.12
C ILE A 886 52.65 3.22 -32.86
N GLU A 887 53.82 2.58 -32.84
CA GLU A 887 54.29 1.86 -31.65
C GLU A 887 54.59 2.81 -30.48
N ARG A 888 55.12 4.02 -30.75
CA ARG A 888 55.23 5.09 -29.73
C ARG A 888 53.87 5.54 -29.21
N MET A 889 52.90 5.76 -30.09
CA MET A 889 51.55 6.16 -29.68
C MET A 889 50.85 5.07 -28.86
N LYS A 890 51.08 3.79 -29.17
CA LYS A 890 50.60 2.68 -28.34
C LYS A 890 51.25 2.69 -26.97
N GLN A 891 52.57 2.87 -26.89
CA GLN A 891 53.29 2.95 -25.61
C GLN A 891 52.82 4.14 -24.76
N MET A 892 52.57 5.29 -25.37
CA MET A 892 52.04 6.47 -24.68
C MET A 892 50.64 6.21 -24.11
N HIS A 893 49.72 5.68 -24.91
CA HIS A 893 48.38 5.33 -24.42
C HIS A 893 48.41 4.23 -23.36
N GLN A 894 49.33 3.27 -23.46
CA GLN A 894 49.48 2.22 -22.45
C GLN A 894 49.93 2.84 -21.12
N LYS A 895 50.90 3.76 -21.15
CA LYS A 895 51.36 4.48 -19.97
C LYS A 895 50.25 5.36 -19.37
N ASP A 896 49.51 6.12 -20.18
CA ASP A 896 48.40 6.94 -19.69
C ASP A 896 47.31 6.10 -19.00
N ARG A 897 47.11 4.85 -19.44
CA ARG A 897 46.20 3.91 -18.80
C ARG A 897 46.74 3.38 -17.48
N GLU A 898 48.04 3.07 -17.43
CA GLU A 898 48.72 2.66 -16.20
C GLU A 898 48.67 3.80 -15.16
N ASP A 899 48.96 5.05 -15.55
CA ASP A 899 48.86 6.23 -14.69
C ASP A 899 47.42 6.43 -14.17
N GLN A 900 46.39 6.24 -15.01
CA GLN A 900 44.99 6.29 -14.59
C GLN A 900 44.59 5.15 -13.65
N GLU A 901 45.13 3.96 -13.85
CA GLU A 901 44.91 2.81 -12.96
C GLU A 901 45.57 3.05 -11.59
N GLU A 902 46.79 3.62 -11.55
CA GLU A 902 47.45 4.03 -10.31
C GLU A 902 46.65 5.12 -9.56
N GLU A 903 46.16 6.16 -10.24
CA GLU A 903 45.30 7.19 -9.64
C GLU A 903 44.01 6.60 -9.04
N LEU A 904 43.40 5.63 -9.72
CA LEU A 904 42.21 4.94 -9.22
C LEU A 904 42.52 4.06 -8.01
N GLU A 905 43.67 3.38 -8.01
CA GLU A 905 44.13 2.59 -6.87
C GLU A 905 44.40 3.47 -5.65
N ASP A 906 44.99 4.65 -5.83
CA ASP A 906 45.22 5.65 -4.78
C ASP A 906 43.90 6.20 -4.20
N VAL A 907 42.93 6.53 -5.06
CA VAL A 907 41.59 6.93 -4.62
C VAL A 907 40.91 5.80 -3.85
N ARG A 908 41.04 4.56 -4.32
CA ARG A 908 40.49 3.39 -3.63
C ARG A 908 41.13 3.18 -2.26
N GLN A 909 42.45 3.28 -2.15
CA GLN A 909 43.16 3.19 -0.88
C GLN A 909 42.78 4.34 0.06
N SER A 910 42.58 5.56 -0.45
CA SER A 910 42.11 6.71 0.32
C SER A 910 40.70 6.50 0.87
N CYS A 911 39.77 6.03 0.04
CA CYS A 911 38.42 5.66 0.46
C CYS A 911 38.45 4.53 1.50
N GLN A 912 39.30 3.52 1.32
CA GLN A 912 39.43 2.41 2.26
C GLN A 912 40.03 2.86 3.61
N LYS A 913 41.01 3.77 3.61
CA LYS A 913 41.53 4.39 4.84
C LYS A 913 40.44 5.16 5.58
N ARG A 914 39.62 5.93 4.85
CA ARG A 914 38.51 6.69 5.44
C ARG A 914 37.40 5.79 5.97
N LEU A 915 37.12 4.68 5.29
CA LEU A 915 36.20 3.65 5.77
C LEU A 915 36.70 3.06 7.10
N ARG A 916 37.97 2.66 7.18
CA ARG A 916 38.57 2.14 8.43
C ARG A 916 38.56 3.16 9.57
N GLN A 917 38.74 4.44 9.28
CA GLN A 917 38.62 5.50 10.29
C GLN A 917 37.19 5.60 10.83
N LEU A 918 36.18 5.51 9.96
CA LEU A 918 34.78 5.51 10.38
C LEU A 918 34.40 4.23 11.15
N GLU A 919 34.94 3.07 10.75
CA GLU A 919 34.77 1.80 11.47
C GLU A 919 35.36 1.88 12.87
N MET A 920 36.58 2.42 13.02
CA MET A 920 37.21 2.62 14.32
C MET A 920 36.45 3.62 15.21
N GLN A 921 35.89 4.69 14.63
CA GLN A 921 35.02 5.62 15.35
C GLN A 921 33.74 4.93 15.84
N LEU A 922 33.14 4.07 15.00
CA LEU A 922 31.95 3.31 15.38
C LEU A 922 32.26 2.31 16.51
N GLU A 923 33.42 1.64 16.46
CA GLU A 923 33.88 0.74 17.52
C GLU A 923 34.10 1.50 18.83
N GLN A 924 34.73 2.68 18.78
CA GLN A 924 34.97 3.52 19.96
C GLN A 924 33.65 4.00 20.59
N GLU A 925 32.70 4.47 19.78
CA GLU A 925 31.35 4.84 20.25
C GLU A 925 30.59 3.64 20.83
N TYR A 926 30.80 2.44 20.28
CA TYR A 926 30.21 1.22 20.81
C TYR A 926 30.82 0.84 22.17
N GLU A 927 32.13 0.96 22.34
CA GLU A 927 32.82 0.74 23.61
C GLU A 927 32.38 1.76 24.68
N GLU A 928 32.31 3.05 24.34
CA GLU A 928 31.82 4.10 25.24
C GLU A 928 30.36 3.85 25.67
N LYS A 929 29.51 3.40 24.73
CA LYS A 929 28.14 2.98 25.05
C LYS A 929 28.10 1.80 26.01
N GLN A 930 28.99 0.80 25.85
CA GLN A 930 29.04 -0.35 26.75
C GLN A 930 29.48 0.07 28.16
N VAL A 931 30.46 0.97 28.26
CA VAL A 931 30.90 1.55 29.55
C VAL A 931 29.74 2.30 30.22
N ALA A 932 29.04 3.18 29.49
CA ALA A 932 27.89 3.92 30.01
C ALA A 932 26.73 2.98 30.42
N LEU A 933 26.51 1.88 29.71
CA LEU A 933 25.54 0.86 30.10
C LEU A 933 25.96 0.09 31.35
N HIS A 934 27.27 -0.12 31.56
CA HIS A 934 27.79 -0.72 32.78
C HIS A 934 27.61 0.22 33.97
N GLU A 935 28.01 1.49 33.84
CA GLU A 935 27.80 2.52 34.85
C GLU A 935 26.32 2.70 35.18
N LYS A 936 25.44 2.66 34.18
CA LYS A 936 23.99 2.67 34.38
C LYS A 936 23.54 1.48 35.23
N ARG A 937 23.98 0.26 34.93
CA ARG A 937 23.62 -0.95 35.71
C ARG A 937 24.17 -0.89 37.13
N ASP A 938 25.38 -0.35 37.31
CA ASP A 938 25.98 -0.16 38.63
C ASP A 938 25.19 0.85 39.46
N LEU A 939 24.77 1.97 38.85
CA LEU A 939 23.90 2.96 39.47
C LEU A 939 22.50 2.42 39.77
N GLU A 940 21.90 1.65 38.84
CA GLU A 940 20.62 0.96 39.06
C GLU A 940 20.72 -0.08 40.18
N GLY A 941 21.84 -0.80 40.28
CA GLY A 941 22.13 -1.71 41.38
C GLY A 941 22.35 -0.98 42.71
N LEU A 942 23.00 0.18 42.69
CA LEU A 942 23.15 1.05 43.87
C LEU A 942 21.80 1.59 44.33
N ILE A 943 20.94 2.00 43.39
CA ILE A 943 19.57 2.45 43.67
C ILE A 943 18.73 1.29 44.20
N GLY A 944 18.87 0.09 43.62
CA GLY A 944 18.20 -1.13 44.09
C GLY A 944 18.60 -1.47 45.52
N THR A 945 19.89 -1.52 45.83
CA THR A 945 20.39 -1.78 47.18
C THR A 945 20.03 -0.67 48.18
N LEU A 946 20.02 0.60 47.77
CA LEU A 946 19.50 1.69 48.60
C LEU A 946 18.00 1.56 48.82
N CYS A 947 17.23 1.16 47.81
CA CYS A 947 15.80 0.90 47.92
C CYS A 947 15.52 -0.28 48.84
N ASP A 948 16.30 -1.37 48.75
CA ASP A 948 16.20 -2.54 49.62
C ASP A 948 16.62 -2.20 51.05
N GLN A 949 17.65 -1.39 51.26
CA GLN A 949 18.01 -0.89 52.59
C GLN A 949 16.92 0.03 53.18
N VAL A 950 16.24 0.81 52.33
CA VAL A 950 15.08 1.62 52.74
C VAL A 950 13.88 0.71 53.00
N HIS A 951 13.68 -0.35 52.22
CA HIS A 951 12.62 -1.35 52.38
C HIS A 951 12.83 -2.20 53.64
N GLU A 952 14.05 -2.63 53.95
CA GLU A 952 14.39 -3.32 55.20
C GLU A 952 14.27 -2.37 56.39
N LYS A 953 14.72 -1.10 56.27
CA LYS A 953 14.53 -0.10 57.35
C LYS A 953 13.07 0.30 57.56
N THR A 954 12.19 0.16 56.56
CA THR A 954 10.74 0.43 56.68
C THR A 954 9.97 -0.82 57.12
N SER A 955 10.32 -2.00 56.61
CA SER A 955 9.73 -3.30 56.99
C SER A 955 10.12 -3.74 58.40
N CYS A 956 11.36 -3.48 58.86
CA CYS A 956 11.73 -3.67 60.26
C CYS A 956 11.14 -2.60 61.21
N ARG A 957 10.68 -1.45 60.68
CA ARG A 957 10.02 -0.40 61.49
C ARG A 957 8.51 -0.61 61.65
N GLU A 958 7.85 -1.36 60.77
CA GLU A 958 6.42 -1.63 60.85
C GLU A 958 6.06 -2.88 61.69
N SER A 959 7.04 -3.73 62.03
CA SER A 959 6.80 -5.01 62.68
C SER A 959 7.16 -5.09 64.17
N LEU A 960 7.85 -4.10 64.75
CA LEU A 960 8.23 -4.10 66.17
C LEU A 960 8.23 -2.67 66.76
N PHE A 961 7.41 -2.46 67.80
CA PHE A 961 7.36 -1.31 68.74
C PHE A 961 6.61 -0.02 68.35
N PHE A 962 5.31 0.01 68.63
CA PHE A 962 4.73 1.03 69.53
C PHE A 962 4.65 0.34 70.92
N PRO A 963 5.27 0.79 72.04
CA PRO A 963 5.47 2.17 72.49
C PRO A 963 6.87 2.46 73.14
N VAL A 964 7.08 3.70 73.62
CA VAL A 964 8.12 4.17 74.57
C VAL A 964 9.54 4.44 74.01
N PHE A 965 9.89 5.71 73.78
CA PHE A 965 10.92 6.45 74.57
C PHE A 965 11.05 7.92 74.13
N LEU A 966 10.73 8.81 75.08
CA LEU A 966 11.19 10.20 75.13
C LEU A 966 12.72 10.25 75.32
N LYS A 967 13.32 11.37 74.92
CA LYS A 967 14.56 11.97 75.48
C LYS A 967 15.88 11.19 75.35
N GLN A 968 16.75 11.65 74.45
CA GLN A 968 18.06 12.17 74.87
C GLN A 968 18.78 12.96 73.76
N PHE A 969 18.94 14.26 74.04
CA PHE A 969 20.17 15.04 73.89
C PHE A 969 20.84 15.26 72.51
N PHE A 970 20.68 16.51 72.03
CA PHE A 970 21.75 17.48 71.69
C PHE A 970 22.99 16.98 70.94
N SER A 971 23.34 17.61 69.80
CA SER A 971 24.16 18.84 69.80
C SER A 971 24.81 19.14 68.43
N ILE A 972 25.15 20.43 68.25
CA ILE A 972 26.14 21.06 67.36
C ILE A 972 25.60 21.72 66.06
N HIS A 973 26.14 22.93 65.90
CA HIS A 973 25.67 24.13 65.22
C HIS A 973 26.52 24.34 63.92
N PRO A 974 26.58 25.54 63.30
CA PRO A 974 26.35 25.79 61.88
C PRO A 974 27.66 26.04 61.07
N SER A 975 27.50 26.52 59.83
CA SER A 975 28.40 27.42 59.06
C SER A 975 29.05 26.88 57.77
N CYS A 976 29.04 27.78 56.77
CA CYS A 976 29.62 27.78 55.42
C CYS A 976 28.56 27.68 54.30
N LEU A 977 28.48 28.56 53.30
CA LEU A 977 29.16 29.80 52.95
C LEU A 977 28.32 30.46 51.84
N HIS A 978 28.12 31.78 51.90
CA HIS A 978 27.79 32.62 50.74
C HIS A 978 28.89 32.49 49.67
N SER A 979 28.54 32.61 48.39
CA SER A 979 28.93 33.78 47.57
C SER A 979 29.21 33.46 46.08
N LEU A 980 28.65 34.35 45.25
CA LEU A 980 29.16 34.91 44.00
C LEU A 980 29.13 34.13 42.66
N ALA A 981 28.37 34.74 41.77
CA ALA A 981 28.45 34.71 40.32
C ALA A 981 29.83 35.15 39.78
N HIS A 982 30.25 34.59 38.63
CA HIS A 982 30.60 35.36 37.43
C HIS A 982 31.00 34.46 36.23
N GLN A 983 30.44 34.80 35.05
CA GLN A 983 31.11 34.96 33.75
C GLN A 983 31.86 33.77 33.10
N LYS A 984 31.39 33.32 31.93
CA LYS A 984 31.96 33.58 30.57
C LYS A 984 31.56 32.50 29.55
N SER A 985 31.00 32.95 28.44
CA SER A 985 31.14 32.38 27.09
C SER A 985 32.62 32.51 26.64
N PRO A 986 33.15 31.77 25.63
CA PRO A 986 32.62 31.71 24.25
C PRO A 986 32.80 30.38 23.48
N GLU A 987 32.21 30.35 22.27
CA GLU A 987 32.59 29.67 21.00
C GLU A 987 33.21 28.26 21.09
N TRP A 988 32.68 27.22 20.43
CA TRP A 988 32.33 27.07 19.00
C TRP A 988 31.02 26.31 18.78
#